data_AF-A0A3N5H6N4-F1
#
_entry.id   AF-A0A3N5H6N4-F1
#
_cell.length_a   1.000
_cell.length_b   1.000
_cell.length_c   1.000
_cell.angle_alpha   90.00
_cell.angle_beta   90.00
_cell.angle_gamma   90.00
#
_symmetry.space_group_name_H-M   'P 1'
#
loop_
_entity.id
_entity.type
_entity.pdbx_description
1 polymer ?
#
loop_
_entity_poly.entity_id
_entity_poly.type
_entity_poly.pdbx_seq_one_letter_code
_entity_poly.pdbx_strand_id
1 'polypeptide(L)'
;MTRRALPFLMVAAAITAASGCTCSGDVSRFPVVTTPPGTDGGGNGNPDGGPDGGGGNGTNPCEVIVCVPVVDGGFSGTIGFPPDGGFNLDGGVGTSGDGVSVDPLGRITLNSQDIEINYAWIANWKMGTVSKFDTKNLLPDGGIHEVGRYISVFPLDGRGRRNNSSSASVYDPSRTAIDVNGDMWVANFASHAGQYFSVTKVAGSPFNCVDRNGNGKIDTSVDDPADVANYGIITPNEYLNPSDPNNPLLYDECVLFTQELGDNNPTGRFGEGSISIAAAPEGGPGDVWVGTWIDRRMWRLDPFTGVPKAIPAGTNVGQLPDGGGMYIGVPSIEPYGSAVDSKNRLWVVHRVQNTVAVIDANTATLLVNAISPPSGFPRGGYGIAVDKQGRVWVPNWGSGPTATRYTPPTSGPIDAGTWDVFNYGGLTSPSGTRIGQGRGVTVDDEGIVWFSGDRNNLGSAALVWGASVDDGGVRIFDGGTPTPLVDATSTWSKTSIGIGLDQNKNLWVNNSTGNVMRIDRNTGGVTTSSNQAGALYTYSDFTGYQLRHITQSQGVFRQTVAGCSRYAQWDTVTWDAITPPSTAVVLYVRGSNNTDFTVSQKYGPFTSSPADLQAAPGPVPQFKFIQLEFQMSSLDGVAQPYLLGFSVTSKCLTPLQ
;
A
#
# COMPACT_ATOMS: atom_id res chain seq x y z
N MET A 1 45.58 45.43 -51.58
CA MET A 1 44.80 46.58 -52.06
C MET A 1 43.60 46.68 -51.13
N THR A 2 43.73 47.46 -50.06
CA THR A 2 43.24 48.85 -49.93
C THR A 2 41.72 48.90 -49.67
N ARG A 3 41.17 49.59 -48.67
CA ARG A 3 41.66 50.36 -47.49
C ARG A 3 40.37 50.98 -46.87
N ARG A 4 40.30 51.08 -45.52
CA ARG A 4 39.85 52.24 -44.68
C ARG A 4 38.38 52.70 -44.70
N ALA A 5 37.76 53.26 -43.65
CA ALA A 5 38.11 53.80 -42.31
C ALA A 5 36.85 53.71 -41.38
N LEU A 6 36.86 53.43 -40.06
CA LEU A 6 37.27 54.20 -38.85
C LEU A 6 36.74 55.66 -38.76
N PRO A 7 36.59 56.28 -37.56
CA PRO A 7 36.01 55.83 -36.28
C PRO A 7 35.26 56.97 -35.52
N PHE A 8 34.75 56.72 -34.32
CA PHE A 8 34.78 57.73 -33.25
C PHE A 8 35.12 57.08 -31.91
N LEU A 9 36.19 57.60 -31.30
CA LEU A 9 36.75 57.26 -30.01
C LEU A 9 36.72 58.56 -29.20
N MET A 10 36.21 58.52 -27.97
CA MET A 10 36.62 59.47 -26.93
C MET A 10 37.03 58.70 -25.68
N VAL A 11 38.05 59.23 -25.04
CA VAL A 11 38.97 58.60 -24.10
C VAL A 11 38.61 58.96 -22.65
N ALA A 12 38.68 57.93 -21.80
CA ALA A 12 39.04 57.85 -20.38
C ALA A 12 38.57 58.89 -19.34
N ALA A 13 38.01 58.37 -18.24
CA ALA A 13 38.57 58.58 -16.91
C ALA A 13 38.25 57.37 -16.01
N ALA A 14 39.28 56.75 -15.45
CA ALA A 14 39.17 55.78 -14.36
C ALA A 14 39.13 56.54 -13.03
N ILE A 15 38.11 56.32 -12.21
CA ILE A 15 38.14 56.57 -10.77
C ILE A 15 37.45 55.40 -10.07
N THR A 16 38.14 54.84 -9.08
CA THR A 16 37.73 53.73 -8.22
C THR A 16 36.74 54.13 -7.13
N ALA A 17 35.86 53.16 -6.81
CA ALA A 17 35.33 52.79 -5.50
C ALA A 17 34.00 53.38 -4.96
N ALA A 18 33.30 52.45 -4.28
CA ALA A 18 32.30 52.57 -3.20
C ALA A 18 30.80 52.55 -3.58
N SER A 19 30.26 51.32 -3.52
CA SER A 19 29.02 50.89 -2.82
C SER A 19 27.94 51.92 -2.47
N GLY A 20 26.72 51.62 -2.91
CA GLY A 20 25.49 52.03 -2.23
C GLY A 20 24.34 52.27 -3.20
N CYS A 21 23.41 51.32 -3.34
CA CYS A 21 22.09 51.59 -3.90
C CYS A 21 21.02 50.92 -3.03
N THR A 22 20.27 51.77 -2.35
CA THR A 22 18.98 51.52 -1.71
C THR A 22 17.86 51.53 -2.75
N CYS A 23 16.87 50.65 -2.62
CA CYS A 23 15.59 50.78 -3.30
C CYS A 23 14.45 50.84 -2.27
N SER A 24 13.68 51.93 -2.34
CA SER A 24 12.42 52.19 -1.65
C SER A 24 11.26 52.03 -2.66
N GLY A 25 10.11 51.55 -2.21
CA GLY A 25 8.83 51.49 -2.92
C GLY A 25 7.83 50.65 -2.11
N ASP A 26 7.11 51.26 -1.18
CA ASP A 26 5.75 51.83 -1.31
C ASP A 26 4.64 50.76 -1.25
N VAL A 27 4.09 50.57 -0.05
CA VAL A 27 2.94 49.71 0.26
C VAL A 27 1.75 50.61 0.60
N SER A 28 0.99 51.00 -0.43
CA SER A 28 -0.29 51.66 -0.23
C SER A 28 -1.33 51.14 -1.21
N ARG A 29 -2.10 50.13 -0.78
CA ARG A 29 -3.48 49.81 -1.21
C ARG A 29 -3.90 48.52 -0.50
N PHE A 30 -4.72 48.64 0.56
CA PHE A 30 -6.00 47.95 0.78
C PHE A 30 -6.52 48.35 2.20
N PRO A 31 -7.84 48.53 2.39
CA PRO A 31 -8.39 49.27 3.52
C PRO A 31 -8.54 48.41 4.78
N VAL A 32 -8.13 48.98 5.92
CA VAL A 32 -8.40 48.46 7.26
C VAL A 32 -9.77 48.95 7.72
N VAL A 33 -10.64 48.02 8.12
CA VAL A 33 -11.90 48.30 8.82
C VAL A 33 -11.57 48.72 10.25
N THR A 34 -11.95 49.94 10.62
CA THR A 34 -11.82 50.50 11.96
C THR A 34 -13.05 50.19 12.81
N THR A 35 -12.85 49.69 14.03
CA THR A 35 -13.76 49.89 15.16
C THR A 35 -13.02 50.60 16.31
N PRO A 36 -13.65 51.55 17.04
CA PRO A 36 -12.94 52.45 17.95
C PRO A 36 -12.85 51.91 19.39
N PRO A 37 -11.93 52.45 20.23
CA PRO A 37 -11.68 51.98 21.58
C PRO A 37 -12.68 52.52 22.60
N GLY A 38 -13.20 51.62 23.44
CA GLY A 38 -13.96 51.94 24.65
C GLY A 38 -13.05 52.16 25.85
N THR A 39 -13.40 53.18 26.63
CA THR A 39 -12.73 53.79 27.77
C THR A 39 -12.74 52.98 29.07
N ASP A 40 -11.78 53.27 29.95
CA ASP A 40 -11.52 52.77 31.30
C ASP A 40 -12.72 52.72 32.26
N GLY A 41 -12.69 51.78 33.21
CA GLY A 41 -13.55 51.81 34.40
C GLY A 41 -13.42 50.62 35.37
N GLY A 42 -12.46 50.70 36.30
CA GLY A 42 -12.65 50.41 37.73
C GLY A 42 -12.83 48.97 38.27
N GLY A 43 -11.85 48.54 39.09
CA GLY A 43 -12.15 48.22 40.50
C GLY A 43 -12.14 46.76 40.98
N ASN A 44 -11.12 46.47 41.81
CA ASN A 44 -11.06 45.54 42.95
C ASN A 44 -10.80 44.03 42.73
N GLY A 45 -9.73 43.53 43.38
CA GLY A 45 -9.87 42.33 44.22
C GLY A 45 -8.76 41.27 44.25
N ASN A 46 -7.59 41.64 44.77
CA ASN A 46 -6.61 40.83 45.50
C ASN A 46 -5.73 39.77 44.79
N PRO A 47 -4.49 39.53 45.31
CA PRO A 47 -3.39 38.91 44.60
C PRO A 47 -3.00 37.55 45.19
N ASP A 48 -2.48 36.66 44.33
CA ASP A 48 -1.51 35.65 44.74
C ASP A 48 -0.43 35.61 43.67
N GLY A 49 0.69 36.27 43.96
CA GLY A 49 1.89 36.28 43.14
C GLY A 49 2.78 35.08 43.44
N GLY A 50 3.36 34.50 42.39
CA GLY A 50 4.52 33.61 42.45
C GLY A 50 4.93 33.17 41.05
N PRO A 51 6.24 33.09 40.73
CA PRO A 51 6.77 33.71 39.52
C PRO A 51 7.65 32.81 38.65
N ASP A 52 7.39 32.80 37.34
CA ASP A 52 8.38 32.44 36.32
C ASP A 52 7.92 32.98 34.96
N GLY A 53 8.34 34.20 34.69
CA GLY A 53 8.33 34.80 33.37
C GLY A 53 9.46 34.23 32.50
N GLY A 54 9.11 33.89 31.27
CA GLY A 54 10.03 33.72 30.14
C GLY A 54 9.26 34.05 28.87
N GLY A 55 9.51 35.23 28.30
CA GLY A 55 8.70 35.86 27.26
C GLY A 55 8.55 35.02 25.99
N GLY A 56 7.29 34.86 25.55
CA GLY A 56 6.97 34.41 24.21
C GLY A 56 7.34 35.51 23.22
N ASN A 57 8.38 35.28 22.42
CA ASN A 57 8.52 35.97 21.15
C ASN A 57 7.34 35.54 20.28
N GLY A 58 6.46 36.47 19.95
CA GLY A 58 5.43 36.28 18.94
C GLY A 58 6.10 36.07 17.59
N THR A 59 6.35 34.81 17.23
CA THR A 59 6.72 34.43 15.87
C THR A 59 5.46 34.43 15.02
N ASN A 60 5.47 35.32 14.03
CA ASN A 60 4.51 35.42 12.96
C ASN A 60 4.41 34.07 12.20
N PRO A 61 3.22 33.50 11.91
CA PRO A 61 3.10 32.15 11.32
C PRO A 61 3.57 32.00 9.87
N CYS A 62 4.25 33.00 9.29
CA CYS A 62 4.70 33.01 7.89
C CYS A 62 6.22 33.02 7.71
N GLU A 63 7.01 32.72 8.75
CA GLU A 63 8.47 32.81 8.64
C GLU A 63 9.19 31.61 9.27
N VAL A 64 8.92 30.40 8.78
CA VAL A 64 9.90 29.30 8.75
C VAL A 64 9.70 28.48 7.46
N ILE A 65 10.01 29.10 6.32
CA ILE A 65 10.66 28.36 5.24
C ILE A 65 12.14 28.52 5.55
N VAL A 66 12.90 27.43 5.62
CA VAL A 66 14.36 27.51 5.69
C VAL A 66 14.86 28.08 4.36
N CYS A 67 14.79 29.40 4.23
CA CYS A 67 15.40 30.19 3.17
C CYS A 67 16.73 30.71 3.73
N VAL A 68 17.79 29.92 3.58
CA VAL A 68 19.15 30.44 3.73
C VAL A 68 19.45 31.29 2.48
N PRO A 69 20.16 32.44 2.57
CA PRO A 69 20.44 33.26 1.40
C PRO A 69 21.19 32.44 0.34
N VAL A 70 20.59 32.30 -0.85
CA VAL A 70 21.23 31.69 -2.02
C VAL A 70 22.29 32.68 -2.52
N VAL A 71 23.53 32.48 -2.10
CA VAL A 71 24.72 32.94 -2.82
C VAL A 71 25.05 31.86 -3.85
N ASP A 72 25.67 32.19 -4.99
CA ASP A 72 25.97 31.31 -6.14
C ASP A 72 26.89 30.08 -5.87
N GLY A 73 26.87 29.51 -4.66
CA GLY A 73 27.46 28.23 -4.29
C GLY A 73 26.36 27.27 -3.79
N GLY A 74 26.44 26.01 -4.19
CA GLY A 74 25.40 24.99 -3.98
C GLY A 74 24.87 24.79 -2.54
N PHE A 75 23.74 24.09 -2.41
CA PHE A 75 23.15 23.75 -1.12
C PHE A 75 23.91 22.59 -0.47
N SER A 76 24.31 22.77 0.79
CA SER A 76 24.81 21.72 1.68
C SER A 76 24.18 21.93 3.05
N GLY A 77 23.19 21.10 3.40
CA GLY A 77 22.47 21.16 4.68
C GLY A 77 22.46 19.80 5.38
N THR A 78 22.45 19.81 6.72
CA THR A 78 22.32 18.61 7.57
C THR A 78 21.03 18.71 8.38
N ILE A 79 20.26 17.62 8.43
CA ILE A 79 19.02 17.48 9.20
C ILE A 79 19.22 16.28 10.16
N GLY A 80 19.27 16.51 11.48
CA GLY A 80 19.42 15.47 12.53
C GLY A 80 20.29 15.87 13.76
N PHE A 81 19.78 15.54 14.97
CA PHE A 81 20.25 15.71 16.38
C PHE A 81 20.82 17.09 16.86
N PRO A 82 20.33 17.67 17.99
CA PRO A 82 20.14 19.13 18.13
C PRO A 82 21.37 19.90 18.71
N PRO A 83 21.48 21.24 18.52
CA PRO A 83 20.48 22.19 19.05
C PRO A 83 19.48 22.85 18.08
N ASP A 84 19.65 22.77 16.75
CA ASP A 84 18.91 23.69 15.84
C ASP A 84 17.97 23.02 14.82
N GLY A 85 17.67 21.71 14.92
CA GLY A 85 16.71 21.06 14.00
C GLY A 85 16.53 19.56 14.21
N GLY A 86 15.63 19.18 15.12
CA GLY A 86 15.16 17.79 15.23
C GLY A 86 14.19 17.42 14.09
N PHE A 87 13.99 16.12 13.87
CA PHE A 87 12.92 15.66 12.97
C PHE A 87 11.55 16.09 13.54
N ASN A 88 10.71 16.70 12.71
CA ASN A 88 9.34 17.02 13.04
C ASN A 88 8.43 16.39 11.97
N LEU A 89 7.75 15.30 12.32
CA LEU A 89 6.97 14.51 11.37
C LEU A 89 5.75 15.25 10.83
N ASP A 90 5.20 16.22 11.57
CA ASP A 90 3.93 16.89 11.24
C ASP A 90 3.97 18.44 11.35
N GLY A 91 5.12 19.05 11.59
CA GLY A 91 5.23 20.50 11.84
C GLY A 91 6.32 21.25 11.08
N GLY A 92 6.93 20.62 10.06
CA GLY A 92 7.87 21.26 9.13
C GLY A 92 7.35 21.23 7.69
N VAL A 93 7.48 22.34 6.95
CA VAL A 93 7.04 22.41 5.54
C VAL A 93 7.74 21.31 4.72
N GLY A 94 6.95 20.43 4.09
CA GLY A 94 7.46 19.38 3.20
C GLY A 94 8.00 18.13 3.90
N THR A 95 7.70 17.94 5.19
CA THR A 95 8.03 16.73 5.96
C THR A 95 6.77 15.87 6.15
N SER A 96 6.88 14.54 6.02
CA SER A 96 5.80 13.62 6.40
C SER A 96 6.33 12.25 6.82
N GLY A 97 5.57 11.54 7.66
CA GLY A 97 5.83 10.15 8.06
C GLY A 97 4.60 9.27 7.83
N ASP A 98 4.84 8.00 7.47
CA ASP A 98 3.82 6.94 7.39
C ASP A 98 4.45 5.67 7.97
N GLY A 99 3.87 5.06 9.00
CA GLY A 99 4.43 3.89 9.68
C GLY A 99 5.76 4.17 10.42
N VAL A 100 6.06 5.42 10.74
CA VAL A 100 7.26 5.86 11.47
C VAL A 100 6.92 6.85 12.58
N SER A 101 7.74 6.90 13.63
CA SER A 101 7.64 7.88 14.71
C SER A 101 9.01 8.45 15.07
N VAL A 102 9.03 9.57 15.79
CA VAL A 102 10.25 10.11 16.41
C VAL A 102 10.38 9.50 17.81
N ASP A 103 11.49 8.83 18.07
CA ASP A 103 11.77 8.26 19.39
C ASP A 103 12.20 9.34 20.41
N PRO A 104 12.29 9.03 21.72
CA PRO A 104 12.66 10.01 22.74
C PRO A 104 14.06 10.63 22.59
N LEU A 105 14.93 10.01 21.78
CA LEU A 105 16.22 10.59 21.47
C LEU A 105 16.09 11.60 20.32
N GLY A 106 15.10 11.46 19.44
CA GLY A 106 14.93 12.30 18.25
C GLY A 106 15.28 11.57 16.95
N ARG A 107 15.35 10.24 16.95
CA ARG A 107 15.57 9.41 15.75
C ARG A 107 14.24 9.04 15.12
N ILE A 108 14.19 8.90 13.80
CA ILE A 108 13.05 8.23 13.17
C ILE A 108 13.19 6.71 13.38
N THR A 109 12.12 6.04 13.78
CA THR A 109 12.01 4.57 13.92
C THR A 109 10.67 4.09 13.36
N LEU A 110 10.48 2.78 13.17
CA LEU A 110 9.18 2.26 12.75
C LEU A 110 8.14 2.43 13.86
N ASN A 111 6.92 2.72 13.44
CA ASN A 111 5.73 2.64 14.26
C ASN A 111 4.64 1.89 13.49
N SER A 112 4.42 0.62 13.84
CA SER A 112 3.40 -0.19 13.17
C SER A 112 1.97 0.25 13.46
N GLN A 113 1.74 1.17 14.41
CA GLN A 113 0.41 1.73 14.68
C GLN A 113 0.08 2.95 13.79
N ASP A 114 1.08 3.55 13.13
CA ASP A 114 0.91 4.74 12.27
C ASP A 114 0.94 4.41 10.77
N ILE A 115 0.67 3.14 10.40
CA ILE A 115 0.67 2.70 9.01
C ILE A 115 -0.65 3.12 8.34
N GLU A 116 -0.56 3.94 7.30
CA GLU A 116 -1.73 4.36 6.54
C GLU A 116 -2.24 3.24 5.61
N ILE A 117 -3.32 2.59 6.03
CA ILE A 117 -4.14 1.72 5.19
C ILE A 117 -5.31 2.58 4.71
N ASN A 118 -5.11 3.18 3.53
CA ASN A 118 -6.03 4.17 2.97
C ASN A 118 -7.18 3.56 2.18
N TYR A 119 -7.02 2.33 1.67
CA TYR A 119 -8.01 1.73 0.77
C TYR A 119 -8.20 0.23 0.95
N ALA A 120 -9.40 -0.23 0.65
CA ALA A 120 -9.74 -1.64 0.43
C ALA A 120 -10.00 -1.86 -1.06
N TRP A 121 -9.31 -2.84 -1.66
CA TRP A 121 -9.41 -3.13 -3.10
C TRP A 121 -10.13 -4.44 -3.35
N ILE A 122 -11.38 -4.36 -3.79
CA ILE A 122 -12.28 -5.51 -3.82
C ILE A 122 -12.67 -5.82 -5.27
N ALA A 123 -12.34 -7.03 -5.70
CA ALA A 123 -12.65 -7.52 -7.04
C ALA A 123 -14.14 -7.83 -7.20
N ASN A 124 -14.67 -7.55 -8.39
CA ASN A 124 -16.01 -7.89 -8.82
C ASN A 124 -15.93 -8.84 -10.02
N TRP A 125 -15.92 -10.14 -9.73
CA TRP A 125 -15.60 -11.16 -10.72
C TRP A 125 -16.58 -11.18 -11.91
N LYS A 126 -17.87 -10.91 -11.67
CA LYS A 126 -18.87 -10.89 -12.74
C LYS A 126 -18.78 -9.67 -13.66
N MET A 127 -18.23 -8.57 -13.16
CA MET A 127 -18.11 -7.33 -13.92
C MET A 127 -16.72 -7.14 -14.53
N GLY A 128 -15.74 -7.96 -14.15
CA GLY A 128 -14.36 -7.80 -14.60
C GLY A 128 -13.69 -6.54 -14.11
N THR A 129 -14.14 -6.02 -12.97
CA THR A 129 -13.62 -4.79 -12.36
C THR A 129 -13.05 -5.03 -10.98
N VAL A 130 -12.25 -4.08 -10.49
CA VAL A 130 -11.86 -3.97 -9.09
C VAL A 130 -12.23 -2.58 -8.59
N SER A 131 -12.87 -2.51 -7.43
CA SER A 131 -13.27 -1.27 -6.78
C SER A 131 -12.30 -0.90 -5.66
N LYS A 132 -12.01 0.39 -5.55
CA LYS A 132 -11.19 1.00 -4.51
C LYS A 132 -12.11 1.74 -3.55
N PHE A 133 -12.18 1.30 -2.30
CA PHE A 133 -13.00 1.91 -1.26
C PHE A 133 -12.11 2.66 -0.26
N ASP A 134 -12.51 3.87 0.15
CA ASP A 134 -11.81 4.64 1.19
C ASP A 134 -12.06 3.98 2.56
N THR A 135 -10.99 3.59 3.23
CA THR A 135 -11.05 2.96 4.56
C THR A 135 -10.90 3.95 5.71
N LYS A 136 -10.52 5.19 5.42
CA LYS A 136 -10.26 6.26 6.38
C LYS A 136 -11.49 7.13 6.56
N ASN A 137 -12.12 7.55 5.46
CA ASN A 137 -13.22 8.50 5.48
C ASN A 137 -14.52 7.84 5.03
N LEU A 138 -15.52 7.88 5.90
CA LEU A 138 -16.90 7.62 5.50
C LEU A 138 -17.48 8.86 4.81
N LEU A 139 -18.49 8.63 3.97
CA LEU A 139 -19.29 9.69 3.39
C LEU A 139 -19.98 10.53 4.48
N PRO A 140 -20.41 11.77 4.21
CA PRO A 140 -21.09 12.63 5.20
C PRO A 140 -22.36 12.01 5.80
N ASP A 141 -23.01 11.10 5.09
CA ASP A 141 -24.18 10.34 5.55
C ASP A 141 -23.81 9.08 6.36
N GLY A 142 -22.52 8.82 6.53
CA GLY A 142 -21.97 7.65 7.21
C GLY A 142 -21.77 6.43 6.31
N GLY A 143 -22.03 6.52 5.00
CA GLY A 143 -21.82 5.44 4.03
C GLY A 143 -20.35 5.18 3.69
N ILE A 144 -20.08 4.05 3.02
CA ILE A 144 -18.74 3.73 2.51
C ILE A 144 -18.54 4.39 1.15
N HIS A 145 -17.42 5.10 0.97
CA HIS A 145 -17.05 5.78 -0.28
C HIS A 145 -16.28 4.85 -1.22
N GLU A 146 -16.83 4.56 -2.40
CA GLU A 146 -16.05 4.01 -3.53
C GLU A 146 -15.39 5.15 -4.31
N VAL A 147 -14.06 5.22 -4.28
CA VAL A 147 -13.29 6.35 -4.86
C VAL A 147 -12.77 6.08 -6.26
N GLY A 148 -12.85 4.83 -6.74
CA GLY A 148 -12.40 4.46 -8.08
C GLY A 148 -12.75 3.01 -8.43
N ARG A 149 -12.90 2.73 -9.73
CA ARG A 149 -13.17 1.40 -10.26
C ARG A 149 -12.36 1.16 -11.53
N TYR A 150 -11.75 0.00 -11.63
CA TYR A 150 -10.78 -0.28 -12.69
C TYR A 150 -11.12 -1.58 -13.41
N ILE A 151 -11.00 -1.59 -14.75
CA ILE A 151 -11.05 -2.83 -15.52
C ILE A 151 -9.83 -3.68 -15.13
N SER A 152 -10.09 -4.95 -14.77
CA SER A 152 -9.09 -5.84 -14.18
C SER A 152 -8.12 -6.46 -15.18
N VAL A 153 -8.29 -6.26 -16.49
CA VAL A 153 -7.39 -6.75 -17.54
C VAL A 153 -7.11 -5.66 -18.57
N PHE A 154 -5.82 -5.48 -18.83
CA PHE A 154 -5.27 -4.56 -19.81
C PHE A 154 -4.65 -5.37 -20.96
N PRO A 155 -5.35 -5.52 -22.11
CA PRO A 155 -4.95 -6.42 -23.20
C PRO A 155 -3.65 -6.04 -23.90
N LEU A 156 -3.32 -4.75 -23.93
CA LEU A 156 -2.11 -4.21 -24.52
C LEU A 156 -1.53 -3.19 -23.56
N ASP A 157 -0.44 -3.52 -22.88
CA ASP A 157 0.06 -2.75 -21.74
C ASP A 157 0.74 -1.40 -22.09
N GLY A 158 0.53 -0.89 -23.30
CA GLY A 158 1.24 0.27 -23.85
C GLY A 158 2.75 0.03 -24.09
N ARG A 159 3.31 -1.09 -23.62
CA ARG A 159 4.71 -1.53 -23.86
C ARG A 159 4.81 -2.56 -24.99
N GLY A 160 3.71 -2.76 -25.72
CA GLY A 160 3.61 -3.70 -26.84
C GLY A 160 3.41 -5.15 -26.43
N ARG A 161 3.21 -5.46 -25.15
CA ARG A 161 2.88 -6.82 -24.72
C ARG A 161 1.39 -7.06 -24.97
N ARG A 162 1.07 -8.00 -25.85
CA ARG A 162 -0.29 -8.51 -26.00
C ARG A 162 -0.57 -9.54 -24.94
N ASN A 163 -1.72 -9.38 -24.30
CA ASN A 163 -2.43 -10.42 -23.58
C ASN A 163 -3.48 -11.01 -24.53
N ASN A 164 -3.47 -12.33 -24.71
CA ASN A 164 -4.33 -13.04 -25.66
C ASN A 164 -5.77 -13.22 -25.17
N SER A 165 -6.08 -12.75 -23.96
CA SER A 165 -7.44 -12.69 -23.44
C SER A 165 -8.25 -11.66 -24.24
N SER A 166 -8.91 -12.13 -25.30
CA SER A 166 -9.74 -11.30 -26.18
C SER A 166 -10.76 -10.51 -25.36
N SER A 167 -10.68 -9.21 -25.49
CA SER A 167 -11.67 -8.24 -25.03
C SER A 167 -13.08 -8.58 -25.50
N ALA A 168 -13.94 -9.04 -24.58
CA ALA A 168 -15.41 -8.82 -24.58
C ALA A 168 -16.18 -9.74 -23.61
N SER A 169 -15.59 -10.79 -23.04
CA SER A 169 -16.36 -11.66 -22.13
C SER A 169 -15.55 -12.13 -20.93
N VAL A 170 -15.85 -11.48 -19.81
CA VAL A 170 -15.57 -11.86 -18.42
C VAL A 170 -14.08 -11.99 -18.09
N TYR A 171 -13.51 -10.87 -17.63
CA TYR A 171 -12.35 -10.93 -16.75
C TYR A 171 -12.89 -11.35 -15.38
N ASP A 172 -12.37 -12.40 -14.77
CA ASP A 172 -12.86 -12.87 -13.48
C ASP A 172 -11.84 -12.56 -12.37
N PRO A 173 -11.69 -11.28 -11.96
CA PRO A 173 -10.84 -10.92 -10.84
C PRO A 173 -11.38 -11.53 -9.56
N SER A 174 -10.50 -12.03 -8.71
CA SER A 174 -10.95 -12.84 -7.56
C SER A 174 -10.14 -12.73 -6.28
N ARG A 175 -8.88 -12.31 -6.36
CA ARG A 175 -8.00 -12.12 -5.21
C ARG A 175 -7.17 -10.87 -5.47
N THR A 176 -7.03 -10.03 -4.46
CA THR A 176 -6.19 -8.83 -4.51
C THR A 176 -5.14 -8.86 -3.40
N ALA A 177 -3.97 -8.32 -3.68
CA ALA A 177 -2.93 -8.09 -2.68
C ALA A 177 -2.36 -6.70 -2.86
N ILE A 178 -2.07 -6.01 -1.76
CA ILE A 178 -1.56 -4.65 -1.77
C ILE A 178 -0.08 -4.69 -1.46
N ASP A 179 0.74 -4.11 -2.34
CA ASP A 179 2.17 -3.99 -2.11
C ASP A 179 2.50 -2.82 -1.18
N VAL A 180 3.77 -2.70 -0.76
CA VAL A 180 4.12 -1.69 0.25
C VAL A 180 3.93 -0.25 -0.24
N ASN A 181 3.91 -0.02 -1.56
CA ASN A 181 3.65 1.31 -2.15
C ASN A 181 2.15 1.65 -2.14
N GLY A 182 1.29 0.72 -1.71
CA GLY A 182 -0.15 0.84 -1.80
C GLY A 182 -0.70 0.47 -3.18
N ASP A 183 0.13 -0.02 -4.11
CA ASP A 183 -0.35 -0.48 -5.40
C ASP A 183 -1.07 -1.82 -5.24
N MET A 184 -2.15 -1.98 -5.99
CA MET A 184 -2.97 -3.17 -5.96
C MET A 184 -2.56 -4.14 -7.06
N TRP A 185 -2.49 -5.41 -6.69
CA TRP A 185 -2.38 -6.53 -7.60
C TRP A 185 -3.66 -7.36 -7.56
N VAL A 186 -4.19 -7.73 -8.72
CA VAL A 186 -5.36 -8.60 -8.82
C VAL A 186 -5.07 -9.83 -9.67
N ALA A 187 -5.46 -10.99 -9.16
CA ALA A 187 -5.47 -12.25 -9.89
C ALA A 187 -6.82 -12.47 -10.60
N ASN A 188 -6.75 -12.61 -11.93
CA ASN A 188 -7.85 -12.94 -12.82
C ASN A 188 -7.78 -14.44 -13.17
N PHE A 189 -8.81 -15.19 -12.79
CA PHE A 189 -8.82 -16.62 -13.09
C PHE A 189 -9.30 -16.91 -14.51
N ALA A 190 -8.73 -17.94 -15.13
CA ALA A 190 -9.14 -18.37 -16.47
C ALA A 190 -10.43 -19.18 -16.36
N SER A 191 -11.59 -18.54 -16.42
CA SER A 191 -12.88 -19.22 -16.23
C SER A 191 -13.51 -19.76 -17.53
N HIS A 192 -13.00 -19.31 -18.68
CA HIS A 192 -13.49 -19.72 -20.00
C HIS A 192 -12.41 -20.45 -20.81
N ALA A 193 -12.87 -21.29 -21.75
CA ALA A 193 -11.98 -22.00 -22.64
C ALA A 193 -11.19 -21.00 -23.50
N GLY A 194 -9.89 -21.20 -23.63
CA GLY A 194 -9.00 -20.31 -24.38
C GLY A 194 -8.39 -19.18 -23.57
N GLN A 195 -8.81 -18.95 -22.32
CA GLN A 195 -8.27 -17.90 -21.45
C GLN A 195 -7.00 -18.35 -20.73
N TYR A 196 -6.13 -17.39 -20.40
CA TYR A 196 -4.99 -17.57 -19.50
C TYR A 196 -5.31 -17.04 -18.12
N PHE A 197 -4.66 -17.60 -17.10
CA PHE A 197 -4.60 -16.93 -15.81
C PHE A 197 -3.82 -15.63 -16.01
N SER A 198 -4.22 -14.53 -15.38
CA SER A 198 -3.45 -13.30 -15.46
C SER A 198 -3.44 -12.54 -14.15
N VAL A 199 -2.43 -11.68 -13.99
CA VAL A 199 -2.37 -10.71 -12.91
C VAL A 199 -2.27 -9.31 -13.46
N THR A 200 -2.97 -8.37 -12.84
CA THR A 200 -2.94 -6.96 -13.21
C THR A 200 -2.45 -6.14 -12.04
N LYS A 201 -1.61 -5.15 -12.33
CA LYS A 201 -1.20 -4.14 -11.35
C LYS A 201 -1.94 -2.83 -11.62
N VAL A 202 -2.53 -2.26 -10.59
CA VAL A 202 -3.15 -0.93 -10.59
C VAL A 202 -2.44 -0.06 -9.57
N ALA A 203 -2.06 1.14 -9.98
CA ALA A 203 -1.44 2.13 -9.12
C ALA A 203 -2.35 2.51 -7.95
N GLY A 204 -1.77 2.52 -6.75
CA GLY A 204 -2.46 2.87 -5.50
C GLY A 204 -2.78 4.36 -5.38
N SER A 205 -2.02 5.18 -6.09
CA SER A 205 -2.07 6.63 -6.08
C SER A 205 -1.90 7.15 -7.50
N PRO A 206 -2.52 8.29 -7.86
CA PRO A 206 -2.23 9.02 -9.10
C PRO A 206 -0.73 9.20 -9.35
N PHE A 207 0.07 9.19 -8.28
CA PHE A 207 1.52 9.32 -8.38
C PHE A 207 2.22 8.18 -9.12
N ASN A 208 1.72 6.95 -8.99
CA ASN A 208 2.32 5.79 -9.66
C ASN A 208 1.73 5.56 -11.06
N CYS A 209 0.77 6.38 -11.48
CA CYS A 209 0.11 6.25 -12.78
C CYS A 209 0.99 6.81 -13.92
N VAL A 210 0.68 6.43 -15.14
CA VAL A 210 1.45 6.81 -16.33
C VAL A 210 0.55 7.58 -17.29
N ASP A 211 0.79 8.89 -17.47
CA ASP A 211 0.20 9.68 -18.57
C ASP A 211 0.64 9.08 -19.90
N ARG A 212 -0.19 8.17 -20.41
CA ARG A 212 0.13 7.27 -21.50
C ARG A 212 -0.17 7.93 -22.83
N ASN A 213 -1.18 8.80 -22.86
CA ASN A 213 -1.57 9.54 -24.05
C ASN A 213 -0.80 10.87 -24.21
N GLY A 214 -0.05 11.29 -23.18
CA GLY A 214 0.82 12.47 -23.20
C GLY A 214 0.05 13.79 -23.20
N ASN A 215 -1.17 13.81 -22.65
CA ASN A 215 -2.03 14.99 -22.65
C ASN A 215 -1.77 15.95 -21.47
N GLY A 216 -0.86 15.59 -20.55
CA GLY A 216 -0.46 16.40 -19.42
C GLY A 216 -1.33 16.24 -18.17
N LYS A 217 -2.22 15.24 -18.11
CA LYS A 217 -3.00 14.86 -16.92
C LYS A 217 -3.11 13.34 -16.83
N ILE A 218 -3.45 12.84 -15.63
CA ILE A 218 -3.75 11.42 -15.43
C ILE A 218 -5.24 11.18 -15.70
N ASP A 219 -5.56 10.46 -16.77
CA ASP A 219 -6.91 9.98 -17.10
C ASP A 219 -7.19 8.67 -16.36
N THR A 220 -7.89 8.77 -15.24
CA THR A 220 -8.18 7.63 -14.36
C THR A 220 -9.58 7.72 -13.76
N SER A 221 -10.09 6.58 -13.29
CA SER A 221 -11.35 6.52 -12.55
C SER A 221 -11.31 7.38 -11.29
N VAL A 222 -12.37 8.17 -11.11
CA VAL A 222 -12.57 9.06 -9.95
C VAL A 222 -14.07 9.24 -9.74
N ASP A 223 -14.50 9.23 -8.48
CA ASP A 223 -15.86 9.60 -8.09
C ASP A 223 -16.04 11.12 -8.21
N ASP A 224 -16.95 11.58 -9.08
CA ASP A 224 -17.14 12.99 -9.38
C ASP A 224 -18.05 13.63 -8.32
N PRO A 225 -17.56 14.56 -7.49
CA PRO A 225 -18.39 15.24 -6.50
C PRO A 225 -19.50 16.10 -7.13
N ALA A 226 -19.45 16.37 -8.44
CA ALA A 226 -20.53 17.03 -9.17
C ALA A 226 -21.71 16.10 -9.49
N ASP A 227 -21.54 14.77 -9.50
CA ASP A 227 -22.63 13.81 -9.61
C ASP A 227 -23.27 13.55 -8.23
N VAL A 228 -23.88 14.59 -7.67
CA VAL A 228 -24.45 14.60 -6.31
C VAL A 228 -25.41 13.43 -6.05
N ALA A 229 -26.09 12.91 -7.08
CA ALA A 229 -27.03 11.81 -6.94
C ALA A 229 -26.34 10.45 -6.75
N ASN A 230 -25.12 10.29 -7.26
CA ASN A 230 -24.34 9.05 -7.20
C ASN A 230 -23.04 9.18 -6.39
N TYR A 231 -22.73 10.36 -5.85
CA TYR A 231 -21.53 10.60 -5.05
C TYR A 231 -21.34 9.51 -3.99
N GLY A 232 -20.14 8.92 -3.97
CA GLY A 232 -19.84 7.75 -3.17
C GLY A 232 -19.85 6.42 -3.94
N ILE A 233 -20.26 6.44 -5.22
CA ILE A 233 -20.44 5.26 -6.07
C ILE A 233 -19.93 5.56 -7.47
N ILE A 234 -18.98 4.74 -7.95
CA ILE A 234 -18.49 4.87 -9.32
C ILE A 234 -19.54 4.40 -10.33
N THR A 235 -20.01 5.31 -11.17
CA THR A 235 -20.92 5.10 -12.29
C THR A 235 -20.16 4.78 -13.59
N PRO A 236 -20.84 4.31 -14.66
CA PRO A 236 -20.21 4.02 -15.95
C PRO A 236 -19.49 5.19 -16.63
N ASN A 237 -19.75 6.44 -16.24
CA ASN A 237 -19.07 7.61 -16.80
C ASN A 237 -17.82 8.02 -15.99
N GLU A 238 -17.64 7.45 -14.80
CA GLU A 238 -16.58 7.78 -13.84
C GLU A 238 -15.45 6.75 -13.79
N TYR A 239 -15.53 5.71 -14.63
CA TYR A 239 -14.40 4.84 -14.91
C TYR A 239 -14.24 4.60 -16.39
N LEU A 240 -12.97 4.42 -16.80
CA LEU A 240 -12.62 4.30 -18.20
C LEU A 240 -12.84 2.85 -18.66
N ASN A 241 -13.85 2.66 -19.51
CA ASN A 241 -14.03 1.46 -20.30
C ASN A 241 -13.64 1.77 -21.77
N PRO A 242 -12.51 1.23 -22.27
CA PRO A 242 -11.97 1.61 -23.57
C PRO A 242 -12.88 1.12 -24.71
N SER A 243 -13.17 2.03 -25.64
CA SER A 243 -13.98 1.72 -26.83
C SER A 243 -13.25 0.86 -27.84
N ASP A 244 -11.91 0.93 -27.89
CA ASP A 244 -11.05 0.01 -28.62
C ASP A 244 -10.08 -0.70 -27.65
N PRO A 245 -10.29 -1.99 -27.39
CA PRO A 245 -9.44 -2.76 -26.50
C PRO A 245 -8.02 -2.99 -27.04
N ASN A 246 -7.77 -2.70 -28.31
CA ASN A 246 -6.44 -2.75 -28.91
C ASN A 246 -5.70 -1.41 -28.86
N ASN A 247 -6.34 -0.35 -28.37
CA ASN A 247 -5.71 0.95 -28.22
C ASN A 247 -5.33 1.20 -26.76
N PRO A 248 -4.05 1.02 -26.37
CA PRO A 248 -3.62 1.21 -24.99
C PRO A 248 -3.82 2.63 -24.47
N LEU A 249 -3.93 3.63 -25.35
CA LEU A 249 -4.10 5.04 -24.98
C LEU A 249 -5.50 5.37 -24.44
N LEU A 250 -6.47 4.44 -24.58
CA LEU A 250 -7.85 4.61 -24.10
C LEU A 250 -8.10 3.94 -22.74
N TYR A 251 -7.13 3.17 -22.24
CA TYR A 251 -7.24 2.52 -20.95
C TYR A 251 -6.85 3.47 -19.82
N ASP A 252 -7.43 3.20 -18.66
CA ASP A 252 -7.10 3.91 -17.41
C ASP A 252 -5.58 3.95 -17.19
N GLU A 253 -5.07 5.15 -16.96
CA GLU A 253 -3.64 5.44 -16.83
C GLU A 253 -3.03 4.94 -15.52
N CYS A 254 -3.88 4.59 -14.56
CA CYS A 254 -3.47 3.93 -13.32
C CYS A 254 -3.46 2.40 -13.44
N VAL A 255 -4.02 1.80 -14.49
CA VAL A 255 -3.79 0.38 -14.78
C VAL A 255 -2.45 0.24 -15.47
N LEU A 256 -1.47 -0.36 -14.78
CA LEU A 256 -0.06 -0.30 -15.18
C LEU A 256 0.30 -1.35 -16.22
N PHE A 257 -0.09 -2.61 -15.98
CA PHE A 257 0.14 -3.74 -16.88
C PHE A 257 -0.72 -4.94 -16.46
N THR A 258 -0.87 -5.89 -17.39
CA THR A 258 -1.36 -7.24 -17.12
C THR A 258 -0.36 -8.27 -17.61
N GLN A 259 -0.06 -9.26 -16.77
CA GLN A 259 0.80 -10.40 -17.09
C GLN A 259 -0.02 -11.69 -17.14
N GLU A 260 -0.02 -12.38 -18.28
CA GLU A 260 -0.53 -13.75 -18.39
C GLU A 260 0.46 -14.75 -17.79
N LEU A 261 -0.05 -15.79 -17.13
CA LEU A 261 0.73 -16.83 -16.47
C LEU A 261 0.10 -18.20 -16.72
N GLY A 262 0.92 -19.24 -16.58
CA GLY A 262 0.48 -20.61 -16.71
C GLY A 262 0.09 -21.01 -18.13
N ASP A 263 -0.58 -22.16 -18.21
CA ASP A 263 -1.02 -22.73 -19.48
C ASP A 263 -2.39 -22.15 -19.87
N ASN A 264 -2.69 -22.13 -21.18
CA ASN A 264 -4.04 -21.81 -21.67
C ASN A 264 -5.03 -22.78 -21.04
N ASN A 265 -6.18 -22.30 -20.56
CA ASN A 265 -7.27 -23.16 -20.12
C ASN A 265 -8.00 -23.81 -21.32
N PRO A 266 -7.69 -25.06 -21.68
CA PRO A 266 -8.25 -25.65 -22.90
C PRO A 266 -9.69 -26.12 -22.71
N THR A 267 -10.16 -26.20 -21.46
CA THR A 267 -11.43 -26.85 -21.09
C THR A 267 -12.49 -25.89 -20.58
N GLY A 268 -12.13 -24.63 -20.29
CA GLY A 268 -13.03 -23.69 -19.62
C GLY A 268 -13.38 -24.10 -18.19
N ARG A 269 -12.54 -24.88 -17.52
CA ARG A 269 -12.66 -25.14 -16.08
C ARG A 269 -12.18 -23.92 -15.31
N PHE A 270 -12.76 -23.65 -14.14
CA PHE A 270 -12.31 -22.56 -13.26
C PHE A 270 -10.80 -22.63 -12.96
N GLY A 271 -10.00 -21.87 -13.72
CA GLY A 271 -8.55 -21.78 -13.60
C GLY A 271 -8.15 -20.80 -12.52
N GLU A 272 -8.49 -21.15 -11.29
CA GLU A 272 -8.29 -20.32 -10.09
C GLU A 272 -6.82 -20.17 -9.70
N GLY A 273 -6.53 -19.50 -8.59
CA GLY A 273 -5.16 -19.29 -8.15
C GLY A 273 -5.04 -18.59 -6.82
N SER A 274 -3.84 -18.23 -6.42
CA SER A 274 -3.57 -17.44 -5.21
C SER A 274 -2.70 -16.24 -5.54
N ILE A 275 -2.71 -15.23 -4.67
CA ILE A 275 -1.80 -14.09 -4.77
C ILE A 275 -1.40 -13.62 -3.37
N SER A 276 -0.11 -13.33 -3.19
CA SER A 276 0.45 -12.72 -1.98
C SER A 276 1.68 -11.90 -2.33
N ILE A 277 2.03 -10.95 -1.47
CA ILE A 277 3.27 -10.17 -1.58
C ILE A 277 4.22 -10.67 -0.50
N ALA A 278 5.45 -11.01 -0.90
CA ALA A 278 6.52 -11.37 0.03
C ALA A 278 7.23 -10.12 0.54
N ALA A 279 7.86 -10.21 1.70
CA ALA A 279 8.71 -9.14 2.20
C ALA A 279 9.87 -8.86 1.23
N ALA A 280 10.24 -7.58 1.11
CA ALA A 280 11.47 -7.15 0.44
C ALA A 280 12.49 -6.65 1.46
N PRO A 281 13.33 -7.54 2.03
CA PRO A 281 14.35 -7.15 3.00
C PRO A 281 15.36 -6.12 2.47
N GLU A 282 15.66 -6.17 1.18
CA GLU A 282 16.58 -5.24 0.50
C GLU A 282 15.92 -3.89 0.15
N GLY A 283 14.64 -3.71 0.49
CA GLY A 283 13.81 -2.57 0.12
C GLY A 283 13.03 -2.78 -1.18
N GLY A 284 12.02 -1.92 -1.39
CA GLY A 284 11.11 -2.03 -2.53
C GLY A 284 9.77 -2.71 -2.22
N PRO A 285 8.93 -2.98 -3.24
CA PRO A 285 7.52 -3.35 -3.04
C PRO A 285 7.25 -4.75 -2.51
N GLY A 286 8.25 -5.63 -2.46
CA GLY A 286 8.05 -7.05 -2.25
C GLY A 286 7.77 -7.78 -3.56
N ASP A 287 8.34 -8.98 -3.73
CA ASP A 287 8.04 -9.80 -4.91
C ASP A 287 6.62 -10.35 -4.82
N VAL A 288 5.95 -10.42 -5.98
CA VAL A 288 4.58 -10.90 -6.06
C VAL A 288 4.58 -12.39 -6.33
N TRP A 289 3.96 -13.15 -5.45
CA TRP A 289 3.82 -14.59 -5.57
C TRP A 289 2.42 -14.96 -6.01
N VAL A 290 2.34 -15.74 -7.07
CA VAL A 290 1.08 -16.08 -7.74
C VAL A 290 0.97 -17.56 -7.93
N GLY A 291 -0.05 -18.16 -7.33
CA GLY A 291 -0.37 -19.56 -7.53
C GLY A 291 -1.32 -19.76 -8.70
N THR A 292 -1.04 -20.73 -9.57
CA THR A 292 -1.93 -21.13 -10.66
C THR A 292 -2.48 -22.53 -10.37
N TRP A 293 -3.81 -22.63 -10.27
CA TRP A 293 -4.52 -23.83 -9.80
C TRP A 293 -4.33 -25.04 -10.71
N ILE A 294 -4.50 -24.86 -12.02
CA ILE A 294 -4.60 -25.96 -13.00
C ILE A 294 -3.27 -26.68 -13.16
N ASP A 295 -2.19 -25.92 -13.30
CA ASP A 295 -0.84 -26.43 -13.56
C ASP A 295 -0.01 -26.61 -12.28
N ARG A 296 -0.57 -26.23 -11.11
CA ARG A 296 0.01 -26.42 -9.77
C ARG A 296 1.39 -25.79 -9.66
N ARG A 297 1.48 -24.52 -10.05
CA ARG A 297 2.72 -23.72 -10.06
C ARG A 297 2.59 -22.50 -9.16
N MET A 298 3.70 -22.08 -8.57
CA MET A 298 3.86 -20.80 -7.89
C MET A 298 4.86 -19.95 -8.67
N TRP A 299 4.40 -18.85 -9.22
CA TRP A 299 5.18 -17.87 -9.98
C TRP A 299 5.69 -16.79 -9.05
N ARG A 300 6.93 -16.36 -9.25
CA ARG A 300 7.54 -15.19 -8.59
C ARG A 300 7.66 -14.10 -9.63
N LEU A 301 7.02 -12.95 -9.40
CA LEU A 301 7.02 -11.84 -10.36
C LEU A 301 7.82 -10.67 -9.84
N ASP A 302 8.46 -9.97 -10.77
CA ASP A 302 9.04 -8.67 -10.51
C ASP A 302 7.94 -7.62 -10.24
N PRO A 303 8.01 -6.87 -9.13
CA PRO A 303 6.91 -6.02 -8.71
C PRO A 303 6.79 -4.69 -9.48
N PHE A 304 7.74 -4.38 -10.33
CA PHE A 304 7.71 -3.17 -11.17
C PHE A 304 7.26 -3.47 -12.61
N THR A 305 7.58 -4.67 -13.09
CA THR A 305 7.38 -5.04 -14.49
C THR A 305 6.35 -6.15 -14.70
N GLY A 306 5.97 -6.87 -13.63
CA GLY A 306 5.10 -8.05 -13.67
C GLY A 306 5.75 -9.28 -14.27
N VAL A 307 6.97 -9.17 -14.79
CA VAL A 307 7.65 -10.27 -15.49
C VAL A 307 8.04 -11.36 -14.49
N PRO A 308 7.81 -12.64 -14.79
CA PRO A 308 8.30 -13.72 -13.95
C PRO A 308 9.83 -13.64 -13.76
N LYS A 309 10.30 -13.79 -12.52
CA LYS A 309 11.72 -13.82 -12.18
C LYS A 309 12.28 -15.24 -12.35
N ALA A 310 13.51 -15.33 -12.82
CA ALA A 310 14.23 -16.60 -12.88
C ALA A 310 14.49 -17.13 -11.46
N ILE A 311 14.30 -18.43 -11.28
CA ILE A 311 14.53 -19.17 -10.05
C ILE A 311 15.75 -20.08 -10.27
N PRO A 312 16.78 -20.03 -9.40
CA PRO A 312 18.01 -20.81 -9.57
C PRO A 312 17.77 -22.32 -9.67
N ALA A 313 18.66 -23.01 -10.38
CA ALA A 313 18.68 -24.46 -10.50
C ALA A 313 18.81 -25.17 -9.13
N GLY A 314 18.20 -26.35 -8.98
CA GLY A 314 18.29 -27.16 -7.76
C GLY A 314 17.16 -26.96 -6.72
N THR A 315 16.13 -26.20 -7.07
CA THR A 315 15.01 -25.79 -6.20
C THR A 315 13.69 -26.54 -6.45
N ASN A 316 13.72 -27.69 -7.15
CA ASN A 316 12.54 -28.44 -7.66
C ASN A 316 11.67 -27.62 -8.63
N VAL A 317 12.31 -27.03 -9.63
CA VAL A 317 11.74 -26.04 -10.56
C VAL A 317 11.77 -26.56 -12.01
N GLY A 318 10.73 -26.23 -12.80
CA GLY A 318 10.60 -26.62 -14.22
C GLY A 318 11.54 -25.84 -15.15
N GLN A 319 12.00 -26.46 -16.24
CA GLN A 319 13.25 -26.12 -16.93
C GLN A 319 13.28 -24.80 -17.75
N LEU A 320 14.28 -23.96 -17.46
CA LEU A 320 14.96 -23.05 -18.38
C LEU A 320 16.26 -23.71 -18.90
N PRO A 321 16.87 -23.21 -20.00
CA PRO A 321 18.08 -23.78 -20.60
C PRO A 321 19.33 -23.84 -19.68
N ASP A 322 19.34 -23.10 -18.57
CA ASP A 322 20.40 -23.05 -17.56
C ASP A 322 20.16 -23.99 -16.36
N GLY A 323 19.05 -24.74 -16.35
CA GLY A 323 18.64 -25.63 -15.26
C GLY A 323 17.80 -24.96 -14.16
N GLY A 324 17.53 -23.65 -14.25
CA GLY A 324 16.56 -22.92 -13.42
C GLY A 324 15.13 -23.02 -13.96
N GLY A 325 14.24 -22.11 -13.54
CA GLY A 325 12.88 -22.00 -14.07
C GLY A 325 12.18 -20.68 -13.74
N MET A 326 10.96 -20.50 -14.23
CA MET A 326 10.15 -19.28 -13.98
C MET A 326 9.13 -19.46 -12.85
N TYR A 327 9.02 -20.67 -12.29
CA TYR A 327 8.01 -21.05 -11.30
C TYR A 327 8.48 -22.23 -10.44
N ILE A 328 7.92 -22.34 -9.23
CA ILE A 328 8.07 -23.49 -8.35
C ILE A 328 6.91 -24.45 -8.55
N GLY A 329 7.18 -25.74 -8.78
CA GLY A 329 6.14 -26.75 -8.83
C GLY A 329 5.64 -27.10 -7.42
N VAL A 330 4.33 -27.13 -7.23
CA VAL A 330 3.68 -27.55 -5.96
C VAL A 330 2.74 -28.74 -6.22
N PRO A 331 3.27 -29.91 -6.63
CA PRO A 331 2.48 -30.99 -7.20
C PRO A 331 1.40 -31.56 -6.27
N SER A 332 1.52 -31.38 -4.97
CA SER A 332 0.52 -31.85 -4.00
C SER A 332 -0.56 -30.83 -3.66
N ILE A 333 -0.48 -29.60 -4.16
CA ILE A 333 -1.41 -28.50 -3.85
C ILE A 333 -2.03 -27.98 -5.14
N GLU A 334 -3.33 -27.71 -5.13
CA GLU A 334 -3.93 -26.77 -6.09
C GLU A 334 -3.97 -25.39 -5.42
N PRO A 335 -3.10 -24.44 -5.79
CA PRO A 335 -3.01 -23.15 -5.12
C PRO A 335 -4.34 -22.38 -5.17
N TYR A 336 -4.91 -22.09 -3.99
CA TYR A 336 -6.20 -21.41 -3.89
C TYR A 336 -6.17 -20.10 -3.12
N GLY A 337 -5.42 -20.11 -2.02
CA GLY A 337 -5.12 -18.98 -1.18
C GLY A 337 -3.67 -19.08 -0.75
N SER A 338 -3.06 -17.94 -0.48
CA SER A 338 -1.71 -17.90 0.07
C SER A 338 -1.55 -16.74 1.04
N ALA A 339 -0.63 -16.89 1.97
CA ALA A 339 -0.25 -15.88 2.95
C ALA A 339 1.26 -16.00 3.23
N VAL A 340 1.90 -14.89 3.58
CA VAL A 340 3.33 -14.85 3.91
C VAL A 340 3.46 -14.59 5.40
N ASP A 341 4.41 -15.24 6.05
CA ASP A 341 4.70 -15.01 7.47
C ASP A 341 5.92 -14.11 7.69
N SER A 342 6.20 -13.76 8.95
CA SER A 342 7.36 -12.93 9.35
C SER A 342 8.73 -13.54 9.05
N LYS A 343 8.80 -14.83 8.73
CA LYS A 343 10.04 -15.50 8.26
C LYS A 343 10.15 -15.45 6.73
N ASN A 344 9.28 -14.69 6.07
CA ASN A 344 9.11 -14.63 4.63
C ASN A 344 8.83 -16.02 4.01
N ARG A 345 8.12 -16.88 4.75
CA ARG A 345 7.65 -18.17 4.22
C ARG A 345 6.26 -17.97 3.63
N LEU A 346 6.12 -18.34 2.37
CA LEU A 346 4.86 -18.36 1.65
C LEU A 346 4.14 -19.67 1.91
N TRP A 347 3.01 -19.57 2.59
CA TRP A 347 2.09 -20.66 2.85
C TRP A 347 1.01 -20.69 1.77
N VAL A 348 0.83 -21.84 1.13
CA VAL A 348 -0.14 -22.01 0.04
C VAL A 348 -1.14 -23.08 0.44
N VAL A 349 -2.43 -22.73 0.50
CA VAL A 349 -3.49 -23.66 0.90
C VAL A 349 -4.13 -24.32 -0.31
N HIS A 350 -4.34 -25.63 -0.18
CA HIS A 350 -5.16 -26.42 -1.07
C HIS A 350 -6.65 -26.15 -0.76
N ARG A 351 -7.45 -25.85 -1.78
CA ARG A 351 -8.90 -25.69 -1.60
C ARG A 351 -9.52 -26.99 -1.08
N VAL A 352 -10.48 -26.91 -0.17
CA VAL A 352 -11.17 -28.04 0.46
C VAL A 352 -10.27 -28.90 1.35
N GLN A 353 -9.02 -29.20 0.99
CA GLN A 353 -8.22 -30.20 1.71
C GLN A 353 -7.56 -29.68 2.98
N ASN A 354 -7.41 -28.36 3.18
CA ASN A 354 -6.63 -27.77 4.28
C ASN A 354 -5.15 -28.16 4.29
N THR A 355 -4.67 -28.96 3.32
CA THR A 355 -3.26 -29.23 3.13
C THR A 355 -2.56 -27.95 2.69
N VAL A 356 -1.37 -27.70 3.26
CA VAL A 356 -0.55 -26.53 2.90
C VAL A 356 0.81 -26.94 2.33
N ALA A 357 1.33 -26.19 1.37
CA ALA A 357 2.73 -26.20 0.99
C ALA A 357 3.43 -24.95 1.54
N VAL A 358 4.76 -25.03 1.67
CA VAL A 358 5.60 -23.95 2.20
C VAL A 358 6.75 -23.67 1.26
N ILE A 359 6.88 -22.42 0.85
CA ILE A 359 7.98 -21.92 0.02
C ILE A 359 8.74 -20.87 0.82
N ASP A 360 10.07 -20.90 0.77
CA ASP A 360 10.90 -19.79 1.25
C ASP A 360 10.93 -18.71 0.17
N ALA A 361 10.34 -17.55 0.43
CA ALA A 361 10.30 -16.47 -0.54
C ALA A 361 11.65 -15.76 -0.69
N ASN A 362 12.57 -15.90 0.27
CA ASN A 362 13.92 -15.33 0.17
C ASN A 362 14.74 -16.08 -0.88
N THR A 363 14.72 -17.42 -0.80
CA THR A 363 15.54 -18.29 -1.66
C THR A 363 14.77 -18.84 -2.86
N ALA A 364 13.46 -18.62 -2.93
CA ALA A 364 12.56 -19.22 -3.90
C ALA A 364 12.68 -20.75 -3.94
N THR A 365 12.66 -21.38 -2.77
CA THR A 365 12.76 -22.84 -2.60
C THR A 365 11.48 -23.44 -2.04
N LEU A 366 11.05 -24.59 -2.56
CA LEU A 366 9.99 -25.38 -1.94
C LEU A 366 10.55 -26.05 -0.68
N LEU A 367 10.16 -25.55 0.50
CA LEU A 367 10.57 -26.12 1.78
C LEU A 367 9.81 -27.40 2.10
N VAL A 368 8.49 -27.38 1.89
CA VAL A 368 7.61 -28.52 2.15
C VAL A 368 6.53 -28.59 1.09
N ASN A 369 6.40 -29.76 0.45
CA ASN A 369 5.41 -29.98 -0.61
C ASN A 369 3.97 -30.17 -0.08
N ALA A 370 3.81 -30.77 1.10
CA ALA A 370 2.50 -30.96 1.71
C ALA A 370 2.59 -31.18 3.22
N ILE A 371 1.78 -30.43 3.97
CA ILE A 371 1.48 -30.65 5.37
C ILE A 371 -0.04 -30.80 5.47
N SER A 372 -0.51 -31.99 5.78
CA SER A 372 -1.95 -32.29 5.86
C SER A 372 -2.42 -32.36 7.31
N PRO A 373 -3.63 -31.86 7.61
CA PRO A 373 -4.30 -32.17 8.86
C PRO A 373 -4.43 -33.69 9.08
N PRO A 374 -4.47 -34.16 10.34
CA PRO A 374 -4.73 -35.56 10.66
C PRO A 374 -6.06 -36.07 10.08
N SER A 375 -6.21 -37.40 10.03
CA SER A 375 -7.49 -38.02 9.68
C SER A 375 -8.58 -37.61 10.69
N GLY A 376 -9.79 -37.38 10.20
CA GLY A 376 -10.94 -36.95 11.02
C GLY A 376 -11.03 -35.44 11.27
N PHE A 377 -10.00 -34.65 10.91
CA PHE A 377 -10.08 -33.20 10.98
C PHE A 377 -10.99 -32.66 9.87
N PRO A 378 -11.77 -31.57 10.11
CA PRO A 378 -12.59 -30.96 9.08
C PRO A 378 -11.76 -30.51 7.87
N ARG A 379 -12.37 -30.54 6.68
CA ARG A 379 -11.74 -30.22 5.40
C ARG A 379 -12.54 -29.12 4.72
N GLY A 380 -11.99 -27.94 4.54
CA GLY A 380 -12.72 -26.86 3.87
C GLY A 380 -11.87 -25.71 3.39
N GLY A 381 -10.63 -25.99 2.97
CA GLY A 381 -9.64 -24.94 2.70
C GLY A 381 -10.17 -23.90 1.71
N TYR A 382 -10.05 -22.63 2.08
CA TYR A 382 -10.53 -21.53 1.25
C TYR A 382 -9.66 -20.28 1.45
N GLY A 383 -9.99 -19.41 2.41
CA GLY A 383 -9.10 -18.35 2.87
C GLY A 383 -7.93 -18.91 3.68
N ILE A 384 -6.85 -18.15 3.80
CA ILE A 384 -5.69 -18.46 4.63
C ILE A 384 -5.15 -17.15 5.21
N ALA A 385 -4.76 -17.18 6.48
CA ALA A 385 -4.03 -16.10 7.13
C ALA A 385 -2.94 -16.69 8.03
N VAL A 386 -1.96 -15.87 8.37
CA VAL A 386 -0.91 -16.24 9.33
C VAL A 386 -0.91 -15.22 10.46
N ASP A 387 -0.69 -15.68 11.69
CA ASP A 387 -0.53 -14.80 12.85
C ASP A 387 0.95 -14.44 13.12
N LYS A 388 1.19 -13.52 14.07
CA LYS A 388 2.54 -13.07 14.44
C LYS A 388 3.47 -14.18 14.91
N GLN A 389 2.93 -15.30 15.39
CA GLN A 389 3.71 -16.46 15.81
C GLN A 389 4.01 -17.41 14.65
N GLY A 390 3.57 -17.08 13.43
CA GLY A 390 3.73 -17.91 12.25
C GLY A 390 2.78 -19.10 12.20
N ARG A 391 1.67 -19.08 12.96
CA ARG A 391 0.64 -20.14 12.91
C ARG A 391 -0.35 -19.84 11.79
N VAL A 392 -0.71 -20.87 11.06
CA VAL A 392 -1.49 -20.78 9.82
C VAL A 392 -2.93 -21.11 10.11
N TRP A 393 -3.84 -20.21 9.75
CA TRP A 393 -5.27 -20.32 10.00
C TRP A 393 -6.04 -20.55 8.71
N VAL A 394 -6.93 -21.54 8.72
CA VAL A 394 -7.79 -21.89 7.59
C VAL A 394 -9.22 -22.15 8.08
N PRO A 395 -10.22 -21.34 7.69
CA PRO A 395 -11.62 -21.63 7.94
C PRO A 395 -12.07 -22.82 7.09
N ASN A 396 -12.95 -23.65 7.64
CA ASN A 396 -13.37 -24.90 6.99
C ASN A 396 -14.66 -24.72 6.17
N TRP A 397 -14.55 -24.03 5.04
CA TRP A 397 -15.67 -23.83 4.10
C TRP A 397 -16.27 -25.16 3.62
N GLY A 398 -17.59 -25.30 3.75
CA GLY A 398 -18.29 -26.55 3.43
C GLY A 398 -18.26 -27.61 4.53
N SER A 399 -17.51 -27.41 5.61
CA SER A 399 -17.31 -28.37 6.70
C SER A 399 -17.72 -27.82 8.07
N GLY A 400 -18.75 -26.98 8.06
CA GLY A 400 -19.38 -26.43 9.27
C GLY A 400 -18.63 -25.24 9.87
N PRO A 401 -19.06 -24.78 11.05
CA PRO A 401 -18.56 -23.57 11.70
C PRO A 401 -17.26 -23.87 12.45
N THR A 402 -16.25 -24.33 11.74
CA THR A 402 -14.95 -24.71 12.31
C THR A 402 -13.80 -24.00 11.60
N ALA A 403 -12.69 -23.83 12.31
CA ALA A 403 -11.42 -23.40 11.75
C ALA A 403 -10.32 -24.39 12.15
N THR A 404 -9.34 -24.55 11.28
CA THR A 404 -8.17 -25.40 11.50
C THR A 404 -6.94 -24.50 11.58
N ARG A 405 -6.06 -24.74 12.56
CA ARG A 405 -4.79 -24.03 12.71
C ARG A 405 -3.62 -25.01 12.63
N TYR A 406 -2.59 -24.67 11.88
CA TYR A 406 -1.29 -25.32 11.93
C TYR A 406 -0.30 -24.47 12.70
N THR A 407 0.39 -25.07 13.67
CA THR A 407 1.46 -24.42 14.44
C THR A 407 2.79 -25.06 14.06
N PRO A 408 3.64 -24.38 13.26
CA PRO A 408 4.97 -24.87 12.95
C PRO A 408 5.82 -24.96 14.23
N PRO A 409 6.79 -25.88 14.30
CA PRO A 409 7.66 -25.97 15.46
C PRO A 409 8.61 -24.76 15.50
N THR A 410 9.05 -24.38 16.69
CA THR A 410 10.00 -23.27 16.88
C THR A 410 11.40 -23.57 16.32
N SER A 411 11.75 -24.85 16.23
CA SER A 411 13.00 -25.35 15.64
C SER A 411 12.78 -26.73 15.00
N GLY A 412 13.68 -27.12 14.08
CA GLY A 412 13.58 -28.38 13.36
C GLY A 412 12.74 -28.30 12.08
N PRO A 413 12.34 -29.46 11.52
CA PRO A 413 11.57 -29.54 10.27
C PRO A 413 10.23 -28.81 10.37
N ILE A 414 9.91 -28.00 9.36
CA ILE A 414 8.70 -27.15 9.35
C ILE A 414 7.42 -27.98 9.44
N ASP A 415 7.43 -29.21 8.92
CA ASP A 415 6.31 -30.14 8.85
C ASP A 415 6.06 -30.95 10.13
N ALA A 416 6.93 -30.83 11.14
CA ALA A 416 6.80 -31.51 12.44
C ALA A 416 5.92 -30.76 13.46
N GLY A 417 5.15 -29.77 13.01
CA GLY A 417 4.23 -28.97 13.83
C GLY A 417 2.95 -29.68 14.27
N THR A 418 2.07 -28.94 14.93
CA THR A 418 0.80 -29.45 15.47
C THR A 418 -0.41 -28.84 14.78
N TRP A 419 -1.53 -29.56 14.81
CA TRP A 419 -2.81 -29.11 14.26
C TRP A 419 -3.85 -28.95 15.37
N ASP A 420 -4.61 -27.86 15.32
CA ASP A 420 -5.74 -27.58 16.21
C ASP A 420 -7.02 -27.39 15.40
N VAL A 421 -8.17 -27.73 16.00
CA VAL A 421 -9.50 -27.46 15.42
C VAL A 421 -10.33 -26.70 16.44
N PHE A 422 -10.90 -25.59 15.99
CA PHE A 422 -11.77 -24.73 16.77
C PHE A 422 -13.20 -24.88 16.25
N ASN A 423 -14.15 -25.08 17.16
CA ASN A 423 -15.56 -25.26 16.83
C ASN A 423 -16.39 -24.09 17.36
N TYR A 424 -17.06 -23.41 16.44
CA TYR A 424 -17.87 -22.23 16.68
C TYR A 424 -19.37 -22.50 16.50
N GLY A 425 -19.82 -23.75 16.45
CA GLY A 425 -21.23 -24.09 16.25
C GLY A 425 -22.18 -23.61 17.36
N GLY A 426 -21.64 -23.20 18.50
CA GLY A 426 -22.40 -22.56 19.57
C GLY A 426 -22.70 -21.07 19.34
N LEU A 427 -22.02 -20.41 18.40
CA LEU A 427 -22.17 -18.97 18.20
C LEU A 427 -23.55 -18.63 17.68
N THR A 428 -24.22 -17.73 18.40
CA THR A 428 -25.57 -17.26 18.10
C THR A 428 -25.61 -15.74 18.24
N SER A 429 -26.16 -15.04 17.26
CA SER A 429 -26.40 -13.59 17.33
C SER A 429 -27.58 -13.28 18.27
N PRO A 430 -27.82 -12.01 18.66
CA PRO A 430 -28.97 -11.62 19.46
C PRO A 430 -30.31 -11.91 18.78
N SER A 431 -30.33 -11.93 17.44
CA SER A 431 -31.49 -12.29 16.62
C SER A 431 -31.75 -13.80 16.52
N GLY A 432 -30.90 -14.63 17.14
CA GLY A 432 -31.01 -16.09 17.12
C GLY A 432 -30.36 -16.76 15.89
N THR A 433 -29.65 -16.00 15.05
CA THR A 433 -28.92 -16.54 13.91
C THR A 433 -27.73 -17.36 14.39
N ARG A 434 -27.61 -18.59 13.88
CA ARG A 434 -26.48 -19.47 14.16
C ARG A 434 -25.53 -19.52 12.98
N ILE A 435 -24.23 -19.49 13.25
CA ILE A 435 -23.21 -19.67 12.22
C ILE A 435 -23.32 -21.06 11.56
N GLY A 436 -23.23 -21.08 10.23
CA GLY A 436 -23.21 -22.31 9.45
C GLY A 436 -21.80 -22.75 9.06
N GLN A 437 -20.97 -21.84 8.54
CA GLN A 437 -19.58 -22.12 8.13
C GLN A 437 -18.77 -20.83 7.97
N GLY A 438 -17.44 -20.97 7.98
CA GLY A 438 -16.49 -19.90 7.65
C GLY A 438 -15.97 -19.95 6.23
N ARG A 439 -15.41 -18.84 5.75
CA ARG A 439 -14.83 -18.75 4.40
C ARG A 439 -13.57 -17.88 4.30
N GLY A 440 -13.67 -16.61 4.66
CA GLY A 440 -12.54 -15.68 4.72
C GLY A 440 -11.93 -15.66 6.11
N VAL A 441 -10.65 -15.31 6.18
CA VAL A 441 -9.91 -15.18 7.45
C VAL A 441 -8.88 -14.06 7.34
N THR A 442 -8.69 -13.32 8.43
CA THR A 442 -7.59 -12.37 8.62
C THR A 442 -7.18 -12.38 10.09
N VAL A 443 -5.99 -11.89 10.41
CA VAL A 443 -5.47 -11.82 11.78
C VAL A 443 -5.00 -10.40 12.06
N ASP A 444 -5.34 -9.88 13.24
CA ASP A 444 -4.83 -8.59 13.69
C ASP A 444 -3.53 -8.74 14.51
N ASP A 445 -2.86 -7.61 14.68
CA ASP A 445 -1.59 -7.51 15.36
C ASP A 445 -1.69 -7.60 16.90
N GLU A 446 -2.91 -7.75 17.44
CA GLU A 446 -3.24 -7.94 18.86
C GLU A 446 -3.53 -9.40 19.21
N GLY A 447 -3.52 -10.31 18.24
CA GLY A 447 -3.76 -11.73 18.47
C GLY A 447 -5.24 -12.12 18.42
N ILE A 448 -6.04 -11.45 17.60
CA ILE A 448 -7.39 -11.91 17.25
C ILE A 448 -7.39 -12.38 15.79
N VAL A 449 -7.87 -13.61 15.57
CA VAL A 449 -8.23 -14.11 14.25
C VAL A 449 -9.70 -13.80 13.98
N TRP A 450 -9.98 -13.24 12.82
CA TRP A 450 -11.30 -12.81 12.38
C TRP A 450 -11.74 -13.62 11.18
N PHE A 451 -13.02 -13.96 11.14
CA PHE A 451 -13.59 -14.79 10.08
C PHE A 451 -14.85 -14.18 9.49
N SER A 452 -15.03 -14.38 8.19
CA SER A 452 -16.31 -14.16 7.53
C SER A 452 -17.09 -15.47 7.38
N GLY A 453 -18.42 -15.40 7.50
CA GLY A 453 -19.31 -16.55 7.35
C GLY A 453 -20.36 -16.33 6.28
N ASP A 454 -20.43 -17.26 5.32
CA ASP A 454 -21.31 -17.15 4.15
C ASP A 454 -22.65 -17.88 4.29
N ARG A 455 -22.83 -18.65 5.38
CA ARG A 455 -24.08 -19.37 5.68
C ARG A 455 -24.45 -19.35 7.16
N ASN A 456 -25.75 -19.45 7.39
CA ASN A 456 -26.39 -19.66 8.70
C ASN A 456 -27.44 -20.78 8.63
N ASN A 457 -28.20 -20.98 9.71
CA ASN A 457 -29.31 -21.93 9.80
C ASN A 457 -30.51 -21.62 8.87
N LEU A 458 -30.51 -20.48 8.17
CA LEU A 458 -31.57 -20.03 7.26
C LEU A 458 -31.12 -19.96 5.79
N GLY A 459 -29.83 -20.15 5.50
CA GLY A 459 -29.27 -20.10 4.14
C GLY A 459 -28.04 -19.20 4.03
N SER A 460 -27.91 -18.48 2.91
CA SER A 460 -26.82 -17.51 2.71
C SER A 460 -26.89 -16.37 3.73
N ALA A 461 -25.74 -16.00 4.28
CA ALA A 461 -25.64 -15.06 5.39
C ALA A 461 -24.45 -14.11 5.22
N ALA A 462 -24.51 -12.97 5.92
CA ALA A 462 -23.40 -12.03 6.03
C ALA A 462 -22.95 -11.95 7.48
N LEU A 463 -22.03 -12.84 7.86
CA LEU A 463 -21.62 -13.03 9.26
C LEU A 463 -20.15 -12.67 9.49
N VAL A 464 -19.84 -12.23 10.72
CA VAL A 464 -18.47 -12.01 11.20
C VAL A 464 -18.34 -12.44 12.66
N TRP A 465 -17.24 -13.11 12.99
CA TRP A 465 -16.84 -13.38 14.37
C TRP A 465 -15.31 -13.35 14.51
N GLY A 466 -14.85 -13.18 15.75
CA GLY A 466 -13.43 -13.20 16.10
C GLY A 466 -13.14 -14.22 17.20
N ALA A 467 -11.89 -14.67 17.26
CA ALA A 467 -11.38 -15.54 18.31
C ALA A 467 -9.93 -15.22 18.63
N SER A 468 -9.52 -15.43 19.86
CA SER A 468 -8.12 -15.41 20.30
C SER A 468 -7.30 -16.39 19.46
N VAL A 469 -6.13 -15.92 18.98
CA VAL A 469 -5.21 -16.76 18.23
C VAL A 469 -4.57 -17.84 19.08
N ASP A 470 -4.66 -17.78 20.41
CA ASP A 470 -3.95 -18.72 21.28
C ASP A 470 -4.78 -19.96 21.60
N ASP A 471 -6.02 -19.74 22.04
CA ASP A 471 -6.92 -20.77 22.55
C ASP A 471 -8.27 -20.84 21.81
N GLY A 472 -8.50 -19.96 20.83
CA GLY A 472 -9.77 -19.88 20.12
C GLY A 472 -10.91 -19.26 20.95
N GLY A 473 -10.59 -18.63 22.08
CA GLY A 473 -11.55 -17.93 22.93
C GLY A 473 -12.28 -16.85 22.14
N VAL A 474 -13.61 -16.91 22.13
CA VAL A 474 -14.45 -16.07 21.26
C VAL A 474 -14.42 -14.61 21.70
N ARG A 475 -14.19 -13.69 20.76
CA ARG A 475 -14.31 -12.25 20.98
C ARG A 475 -15.79 -11.85 21.03
N ILE A 476 -16.16 -11.11 22.07
CA ILE A 476 -17.49 -10.52 22.21
C ILE A 476 -17.49 -9.10 21.64
N PHE A 477 -18.54 -8.68 20.96
CA PHE A 477 -18.75 -7.30 20.53
C PHE A 477 -19.67 -6.59 21.52
N ASP A 478 -19.28 -5.41 22.02
CA ASP A 478 -19.90 -4.76 23.19
C ASP A 478 -20.64 -3.45 22.84
N GLY A 479 -21.15 -3.32 21.62
CA GLY A 479 -21.81 -2.11 21.08
C GLY A 479 -23.28 -1.92 21.46
N GLY A 480 -23.74 -2.61 22.49
CA GLY A 480 -25.16 -2.73 22.82
C GLY A 480 -25.39 -4.02 23.60
N THR A 481 -26.22 -4.92 23.05
CA THR A 481 -26.32 -6.29 23.57
C THR A 481 -25.04 -7.06 23.22
N PRO A 482 -24.23 -7.50 24.20
CA PRO A 482 -23.01 -8.22 23.92
C PRO A 482 -23.27 -9.46 23.06
N THR A 483 -22.53 -9.61 21.97
CA THR A 483 -22.72 -10.72 21.03
C THR A 483 -21.40 -11.34 20.62
N PRO A 484 -21.30 -12.67 20.48
CA PRO A 484 -20.14 -13.32 19.88
C PRO A 484 -20.17 -13.34 18.34
N LEU A 485 -21.28 -12.92 17.73
CA LEU A 485 -21.53 -13.03 16.28
C LEU A 485 -22.22 -11.77 15.78
N VAL A 486 -21.58 -11.09 14.83
CA VAL A 486 -22.21 -10.03 14.05
C VAL A 486 -22.97 -10.68 12.90
N ASP A 487 -24.26 -10.37 12.80
CA ASP A 487 -25.14 -10.79 11.72
C ASP A 487 -25.68 -9.56 11.00
N ALA A 488 -25.14 -9.31 9.81
CA ALA A 488 -25.55 -8.23 8.91
C ALA A 488 -26.39 -8.74 7.74
N THR A 489 -26.99 -9.94 7.88
CA THR A 489 -27.74 -10.59 6.80
C THR A 489 -28.99 -9.79 6.45
N SER A 490 -29.10 -9.37 5.18
CA SER A 490 -30.28 -8.70 4.63
C SER A 490 -30.47 -9.09 3.18
N THR A 491 -31.58 -8.71 2.54
CA THR A 491 -31.76 -8.94 1.08
C THR A 491 -30.62 -8.36 0.23
N TRP A 492 -29.93 -7.32 0.75
CA TRP A 492 -28.88 -6.59 0.06
C TRP A 492 -27.47 -6.96 0.53
N SER A 493 -27.35 -7.80 1.57
CA SER A 493 -26.07 -8.16 2.18
C SER A 493 -26.07 -9.64 2.58
N LYS A 494 -25.55 -10.52 1.72
CA LYS A 494 -25.43 -11.97 1.98
C LYS A 494 -24.20 -12.57 1.29
N THR A 495 -23.79 -13.72 1.80
CA THR A 495 -22.67 -14.52 1.29
C THR A 495 -21.36 -13.76 1.45
N SER A 496 -20.95 -13.50 2.70
CA SER A 496 -19.63 -12.91 3.00
C SER A 496 -18.51 -13.78 2.44
N ILE A 497 -17.56 -13.18 1.74
CA ILE A 497 -16.47 -13.93 1.08
C ILE A 497 -15.15 -13.72 1.82
N GLY A 498 -14.54 -12.55 1.69
CA GLY A 498 -13.29 -12.20 2.33
C GLY A 498 -13.48 -11.31 3.52
N ILE A 499 -12.44 -11.22 4.34
CA ILE A 499 -12.35 -10.30 5.45
C ILE A 499 -10.94 -9.71 5.49
N GLY A 500 -10.84 -8.41 5.73
CA GLY A 500 -9.60 -7.66 5.86
C GLY A 500 -9.73 -6.62 6.97
N LEU A 501 -8.65 -5.90 7.27
CA LEU A 501 -8.59 -4.92 8.35
C LEU A 501 -8.13 -3.57 7.82
N ASP A 502 -8.74 -2.48 8.30
CA ASP A 502 -8.21 -1.13 8.09
C ASP A 502 -7.17 -0.73 9.14
N GLN A 503 -6.62 0.48 9.04
CA GLN A 503 -5.63 1.03 9.97
C GLN A 503 -6.13 1.08 11.43
N ASN A 504 -7.45 1.22 11.61
CA ASN A 504 -8.09 1.24 12.92
C ASN A 504 -8.51 -0.18 13.36
N LYS A 505 -8.07 -1.20 12.63
CA LYS A 505 -8.38 -2.62 12.83
C LYS A 505 -9.88 -2.93 12.71
N ASN A 506 -10.67 -2.06 12.09
CA ASN A 506 -12.06 -2.37 11.78
C ASN A 506 -12.11 -3.35 10.62
N LEU A 507 -13.16 -4.14 10.61
CA LEU A 507 -13.28 -5.32 9.78
C LEU A 507 -13.95 -4.93 8.47
N TRP A 508 -13.32 -5.23 7.35
CA TRP A 508 -13.87 -5.02 6.02
C TRP A 508 -14.26 -6.35 5.42
N VAL A 509 -15.48 -6.48 4.89
CA VAL A 509 -16.02 -7.74 4.38
C VAL A 509 -16.76 -7.50 3.08
N ASN A 510 -16.41 -8.23 2.04
CA ASN A 510 -17.10 -8.17 0.75
C ASN A 510 -18.14 -9.29 0.63
N ASN A 511 -19.30 -8.96 0.06
CA ASN A 511 -20.40 -9.89 -0.12
C ASN A 511 -20.68 -10.18 -1.59
N SER A 512 -21.13 -11.40 -1.89
CA SER A 512 -21.52 -11.75 -3.27
C SER A 512 -22.76 -11.00 -3.77
N THR A 513 -23.49 -10.31 -2.88
CA THR A 513 -24.62 -9.42 -3.22
C THR A 513 -24.20 -8.08 -3.83
N GLY A 514 -22.89 -7.79 -3.90
CA GLY A 514 -22.40 -6.58 -4.56
C GLY A 514 -22.02 -5.43 -3.61
N ASN A 515 -22.08 -5.65 -2.29
CA ASN A 515 -21.77 -4.64 -1.28
C ASN A 515 -20.57 -5.02 -0.41
N VAL A 516 -19.98 -4.02 0.21
CA VAL A 516 -18.95 -4.14 1.24
C VAL A 516 -19.57 -3.76 2.59
N MET A 517 -19.06 -4.38 3.65
CA MET A 517 -19.39 -4.05 5.03
C MET A 517 -18.12 -3.61 5.75
N ARG A 518 -18.22 -2.54 6.52
CA ARG A 518 -17.25 -2.16 7.54
C ARG A 518 -17.88 -2.44 8.89
N ILE A 519 -17.22 -3.21 9.73
CA ILE A 519 -17.68 -3.56 11.07
C ILE A 519 -16.69 -3.00 12.09
N ASP A 520 -17.18 -2.19 13.01
CA ASP A 520 -16.39 -1.73 14.14
C ASP A 520 -15.97 -2.91 15.03
N ARG A 521 -14.66 -3.06 15.24
CA ARG A 521 -14.12 -4.27 15.88
C ARG A 521 -14.53 -4.46 17.34
N ASN A 522 -14.90 -3.38 18.02
CA ASN A 522 -15.20 -3.38 19.45
C ASN A 522 -16.70 -3.51 19.69
N THR A 523 -17.49 -2.78 18.92
CA THR A 523 -18.93 -2.64 19.10
C THR A 523 -19.72 -3.60 18.22
N GLY A 524 -19.15 -4.04 17.09
CA GLY A 524 -19.87 -4.80 16.08
C GLY A 524 -20.80 -3.93 15.23
N GLY A 525 -20.71 -2.60 15.32
CA GLY A 525 -21.50 -1.67 14.51
C GLY A 525 -21.17 -1.83 13.03
N VAL A 526 -22.20 -1.94 12.18
CA VAL A 526 -22.06 -2.25 10.76
C VAL A 526 -22.43 -1.05 9.89
N THR A 527 -21.53 -0.68 9.00
CA THR A 527 -21.77 0.24 7.88
C THR A 527 -21.66 -0.54 6.57
N THR A 528 -22.52 -0.27 5.60
CA THR A 528 -22.48 -0.94 4.28
C THR A 528 -22.34 0.06 3.14
N SER A 529 -21.65 -0.35 2.08
CA SER A 529 -21.68 0.38 0.80
C SER A 529 -23.02 0.17 0.10
N SER A 530 -23.30 1.01 -0.89
CA SER A 530 -24.29 0.71 -1.92
C SER A 530 -23.93 -0.58 -2.67
N ASN A 531 -24.95 -1.28 -3.17
CA ASN A 531 -24.76 -2.49 -3.95
C ASN A 531 -24.34 -2.15 -5.39
N GLN A 532 -23.25 -2.76 -5.82
CA GLN A 532 -22.86 -2.79 -7.22
C GLN A 532 -23.53 -3.96 -7.95
N ALA A 533 -23.67 -3.84 -9.27
CA ALA A 533 -24.00 -4.99 -10.12
C ALA A 533 -22.88 -6.04 -10.04
N GLY A 534 -23.23 -7.32 -10.22
CA GLY A 534 -22.27 -8.41 -10.20
C GLY A 534 -22.13 -9.06 -8.82
N ALA A 535 -20.92 -9.50 -8.48
CA ALA A 535 -20.65 -10.20 -7.22
C ALA A 535 -19.23 -9.90 -6.76
N LEU A 536 -19.08 -9.31 -5.57
CA LEU A 536 -17.76 -9.04 -5.02
C LEU A 536 -17.13 -10.33 -4.52
N TYR A 537 -15.86 -10.55 -4.85
CA TYR A 537 -15.18 -11.80 -4.60
C TYR A 537 -13.69 -11.58 -4.41
N THR A 538 -13.28 -11.44 -3.16
CA THR A 538 -11.89 -11.27 -2.70
C THR A 538 -11.79 -11.90 -1.33
N TYR A 539 -10.65 -12.51 -0.99
CA TYR A 539 -10.41 -13.17 0.32
C TYR A 539 -8.91 -13.37 0.61
N SER A 540 -8.08 -12.53 -0.01
CA SER A 540 -6.65 -12.33 0.22
C SER A 540 -6.43 -10.98 0.91
N ASP A 541 -5.19 -10.54 1.11
CA ASP A 541 -4.86 -9.28 1.79
C ASP A 541 -5.21 -8.03 0.95
N PHE A 542 -6.51 -7.74 0.85
CA PHE A 542 -7.06 -6.69 -0.02
C PHE A 542 -6.98 -5.28 0.56
N THR A 543 -6.52 -5.16 1.81
CA THR A 543 -6.19 -3.88 2.46
C THR A 543 -4.69 -3.68 2.61
N GLY A 544 -3.88 -4.74 2.52
CA GLY A 544 -2.44 -4.69 2.76
C GLY A 544 -2.07 -4.80 4.25
N TYR A 545 -3.03 -5.06 5.12
CA TYR A 545 -2.82 -5.14 6.56
C TYR A 545 -1.87 -6.28 6.93
N GLN A 546 -2.06 -7.49 6.36
CA GLN A 546 -1.22 -8.63 6.73
C GLN A 546 0.24 -8.40 6.33
N LEU A 547 0.50 -7.89 5.12
CA LEU A 547 1.85 -7.57 4.68
C LEU A 547 2.55 -6.62 5.67
N ARG A 548 1.85 -5.57 6.10
CA ARG A 548 2.41 -4.45 6.86
C ARG A 548 2.50 -4.69 8.39
N HIS A 549 1.66 -5.58 8.93
CA HIS A 549 1.60 -5.84 10.38
C HIS A 549 2.09 -7.24 10.79
N ILE A 550 2.09 -8.21 9.87
CA ILE A 550 2.47 -9.60 10.15
C ILE A 550 3.75 -10.00 9.39
N THR A 551 3.83 -9.71 8.09
CA THR A 551 4.94 -10.16 7.24
C THR A 551 6.19 -9.30 7.37
N GLN A 552 6.04 -7.97 7.29
CA GLN A 552 7.14 -7.02 7.35
C GLN A 552 6.64 -5.71 7.96
N SER A 553 7.20 -5.32 9.10
CA SER A 553 6.97 -3.98 9.63
C SER A 553 7.70 -2.98 8.76
N GLN A 554 7.00 -1.98 8.24
CA GLN A 554 7.58 -0.97 7.36
C GLN A 554 7.02 0.41 7.66
N GLY A 555 7.85 1.42 7.44
CA GLY A 555 7.48 2.82 7.49
C GLY A 555 8.30 3.63 6.49
N VAL A 556 7.86 4.85 6.23
CA VAL A 556 8.46 5.79 5.29
C VAL A 556 8.52 7.17 5.93
N PHE A 557 9.70 7.77 5.89
CA PHE A 557 9.91 9.17 6.23
C PHE A 557 10.23 9.96 4.96
N ARG A 558 9.58 11.12 4.77
CA ARG A 558 9.77 11.99 3.61
C ARG A 558 10.22 13.38 4.03
N GLN A 559 11.18 13.92 3.28
CA GLN A 559 11.61 15.32 3.37
C GLN A 559 11.71 15.94 1.98
N THR A 560 11.05 17.08 1.79
CA THR A 560 11.28 17.95 0.63
C THR A 560 12.39 18.96 0.94
N VAL A 561 13.34 19.09 0.04
CA VAL A 561 14.46 20.04 0.09
C VAL A 561 14.42 20.93 -1.14
N ALA A 562 14.49 22.24 -0.93
CA ALA A 562 14.62 23.22 -2.01
C ALA A 562 16.09 23.35 -2.42
N GLY A 563 16.34 23.34 -3.72
CA GLY A 563 17.64 23.62 -4.31
C GLY A 563 17.80 25.11 -4.64
N CYS A 564 18.27 25.38 -5.85
CA CYS A 564 18.55 26.73 -6.32
C CYS A 564 17.28 27.43 -6.83
N SER A 565 17.37 28.74 -7.08
CA SER A 565 16.23 29.56 -7.53
C SER A 565 15.53 29.06 -8.81
N ARG A 566 16.27 28.34 -9.68
CA ARG A 566 15.79 27.78 -10.94
C ARG A 566 15.95 26.26 -11.02
N TYR A 567 17.18 25.76 -11.14
CA TYR A 567 17.50 24.33 -11.16
C TYR A 567 18.74 24.05 -10.33
N ALA A 568 18.69 22.96 -9.56
CA ALA A 568 19.87 22.39 -8.90
C ALA A 568 20.23 21.06 -9.56
N GLN A 569 21.53 20.82 -9.76
CA GLN A 569 22.03 19.47 -9.94
C GLN A 569 22.24 18.86 -8.55
N TRP A 570 21.51 17.80 -8.24
CA TRP A 570 21.61 17.10 -6.96
C TRP A 570 22.72 16.05 -7.03
N ASP A 571 23.76 16.16 -6.19
CA ASP A 571 24.96 15.35 -6.32
C ASP A 571 24.91 14.13 -5.41
N THR A 572 24.76 14.33 -4.09
CA THR A 572 24.90 13.23 -3.12
C THR A 572 23.95 13.42 -1.94
N VAL A 573 23.38 12.31 -1.47
CA VAL A 573 22.68 12.23 -0.18
C VAL A 573 23.47 11.33 0.75
N THR A 574 23.87 11.84 1.92
CA THR A 574 24.51 11.04 2.97
C THR A 574 23.55 10.93 4.13
N TRP A 575 23.36 9.75 4.70
CA TRP A 575 22.59 9.55 5.93
C TRP A 575 23.36 8.71 6.94
N ASP A 576 22.99 8.90 8.21
CA ASP A 576 23.40 8.06 9.34
C ASP A 576 22.19 7.24 9.80
N ALA A 577 22.38 5.93 9.91
CA ALA A 577 21.34 4.98 10.30
C ALA A 577 21.92 3.84 11.16
N ILE A 578 21.17 3.42 12.17
CA ILE A 578 21.41 2.17 12.90
C ILE A 578 20.48 1.13 12.27
N THR A 579 21.06 0.13 11.59
CA THR A 579 20.33 -0.99 11.00
C THR A 579 20.76 -2.30 11.66
N PRO A 580 20.14 -2.71 12.79
CA PRO A 580 20.35 -4.04 13.36
C PRO A 580 20.06 -5.14 12.32
N PRO A 581 20.54 -6.38 12.54
CA PRO A 581 20.20 -7.51 11.67
C PRO A 581 18.69 -7.60 11.43
N SER A 582 18.29 -8.00 10.21
CA SER A 582 16.89 -8.10 9.78
C SER A 582 16.13 -6.77 9.64
N THR A 583 16.84 -5.64 9.61
CA THR A 583 16.28 -4.30 9.35
C THR A 583 16.98 -3.58 8.21
N ALA A 584 16.32 -2.61 7.58
CA ALA A 584 16.90 -1.81 6.50
C ALA A 584 16.45 -0.34 6.57
N VAL A 585 17.30 0.55 6.05
CA VAL A 585 16.98 1.93 5.69
C VAL A 585 17.43 2.15 4.25
N VAL A 586 16.48 2.48 3.37
CA VAL A 586 16.70 2.63 1.93
C VAL A 586 16.20 3.99 1.48
N LEU A 587 17.01 4.69 0.69
CA LEU A 587 16.64 6.00 0.15
C LEU A 587 16.05 5.86 -1.26
N TYR A 588 14.97 6.60 -1.51
CA TYR A 588 14.51 6.97 -2.83
C TYR A 588 14.45 8.49 -2.95
N VAL A 589 14.55 9.00 -4.17
CA VAL A 589 14.41 10.43 -4.43
C VAL A 589 13.50 10.73 -5.62
N ARG A 590 12.87 11.90 -5.60
CA ARG A 590 12.10 12.46 -6.72
C ARG A 590 12.49 13.92 -6.88
N GLY A 591 12.55 14.40 -8.11
CA GLY A 591 12.79 15.82 -8.36
C GLY A 591 11.60 16.48 -9.07
N SER A 592 11.29 17.71 -8.70
CA SER A 592 10.23 18.52 -9.31
C SER A 592 10.60 20.00 -9.39
N ASN A 593 9.98 20.75 -10.31
CA ASN A 593 10.14 22.20 -10.40
C ASN A 593 9.10 22.98 -9.58
N ASN A 594 8.12 22.29 -9.01
CA ASN A 594 7.15 22.79 -8.05
C ASN A 594 7.20 21.91 -6.78
N THR A 595 6.44 22.27 -5.75
CA THR A 595 6.35 21.48 -4.52
C THR A 595 5.43 20.26 -4.66
N ASP A 596 4.83 20.08 -5.83
CA ASP A 596 3.99 18.93 -6.15
C ASP A 596 4.86 17.86 -6.83
N PHE A 597 5.01 16.73 -6.15
CA PHE A 597 5.76 15.61 -6.67
C PHE A 597 4.86 14.58 -7.37
N THR A 598 3.55 14.81 -7.47
CA THR A 598 2.56 13.80 -7.92
C THR A 598 2.94 13.12 -9.23
N VAL A 599 3.50 13.81 -10.22
CA VAL A 599 3.89 13.17 -11.50
C VAL A 599 5.40 12.95 -11.67
N SER A 600 6.17 13.12 -10.59
CA SER A 600 7.64 13.10 -10.66
C SER A 600 8.20 11.68 -10.65
N GLN A 601 9.11 11.35 -11.57
CA GLN A 601 9.78 10.05 -11.58
C GLN A 601 10.52 9.76 -10.25
N LYS A 602 10.38 8.54 -9.76
CA LYS A 602 11.10 8.01 -8.58
C LYS A 602 12.43 7.38 -8.99
N TYR A 603 13.51 7.74 -8.30
CA TYR A 603 14.86 7.19 -8.46
C TYR A 603 15.26 6.44 -7.19
N GLY A 604 15.98 5.32 -7.33
CA GLY A 604 16.33 4.40 -6.25
C GLY A 604 16.05 2.94 -6.66
N PRO A 605 16.18 1.98 -5.72
CA PRO A 605 16.61 2.15 -4.34
C PRO A 605 18.10 2.49 -4.23
N PHE A 606 18.43 3.45 -3.37
CA PHE A 606 19.79 3.67 -2.90
C PHE A 606 19.94 2.98 -1.53
N THR A 607 20.72 1.90 -1.50
CA THR A 607 20.84 1.01 -0.32
C THR A 607 22.10 1.28 0.51
N SER A 608 22.93 2.26 0.12
CA SER A 608 24.14 2.62 0.85
C SER A 608 24.34 4.13 0.90
N SER A 609 24.86 4.59 2.03
CA SER A 609 25.24 5.98 2.30
C SER A 609 26.77 6.11 2.13
N PRO A 610 27.27 7.08 1.36
CA PRO A 610 26.54 8.09 0.58
C PRO A 610 25.91 7.53 -0.71
N ALA A 611 24.74 8.05 -1.08
CA ALA A 611 24.10 7.81 -2.37
C ALA A 611 24.51 8.86 -3.41
N ASP A 612 25.15 8.40 -4.49
CA ASP A 612 25.46 9.22 -5.67
C ASP A 612 24.22 9.33 -6.57
N LEU A 613 23.64 10.54 -6.64
CA LEU A 613 22.42 10.80 -7.41
C LEU A 613 22.70 10.98 -8.91
N GLN A 614 23.96 11.05 -9.33
CA GLN A 614 24.37 11.18 -10.73
C GLN A 614 24.79 9.82 -11.33
N ALA A 615 24.86 8.77 -10.51
CA ALA A 615 25.06 7.39 -10.95
C ALA A 615 23.76 6.59 -10.88
N ALA A 616 23.73 5.41 -11.53
CA ALA A 616 22.61 4.47 -11.40
C ALA A 616 22.39 4.10 -9.92
N PRO A 617 21.14 4.03 -9.42
CA PRO A 617 19.86 4.04 -10.16
C PRO A 617 19.31 5.42 -10.57
N GLY A 618 20.10 6.49 -10.47
CA GLY A 618 19.93 7.75 -11.21
C GLY A 618 20.35 7.63 -12.69
N PRO A 619 20.80 8.72 -13.35
CA PRO A 619 21.00 10.07 -12.81
C PRO A 619 19.68 10.79 -12.55
N VAL A 620 19.58 11.48 -11.43
CA VAL A 620 18.45 12.37 -11.12
C VAL A 620 18.61 13.65 -11.93
N PRO A 621 17.62 14.01 -12.79
CA PRO A 621 17.65 15.25 -13.56
C PRO A 621 17.69 16.50 -12.68
N GLN A 622 17.93 17.63 -13.34
CA GLN A 622 18.01 18.91 -12.67
C GLN A 622 16.61 19.42 -12.33
N PHE A 623 16.39 19.70 -11.05
CA PHE A 623 15.09 20.13 -10.54
C PHE A 623 15.25 21.21 -9.47
N LYS A 624 14.23 22.04 -9.31
CA LYS A 624 14.19 23.06 -8.26
C LYS A 624 14.07 22.45 -6.86
N PHE A 625 13.31 21.40 -6.72
CA PHE A 625 13.07 20.69 -5.47
C PHE A 625 13.43 19.22 -5.62
N ILE A 626 13.88 18.61 -4.52
CA ILE A 626 14.02 17.16 -4.39
C ILE A 626 13.23 16.70 -3.17
N GLN A 627 12.51 15.60 -3.31
CA GLN A 627 11.91 14.88 -2.19
C GLN A 627 12.76 13.65 -1.92
N LEU A 628 13.26 13.53 -0.70
CA LEU A 628 13.89 12.34 -0.16
C LEU A 628 12.82 11.48 0.50
N GLU A 629 12.89 10.18 0.28
CA GLU A 629 12.01 9.18 0.88
C GLU A 629 12.88 8.07 1.49
N PHE A 630 12.99 8.05 2.81
CA PHE A 630 13.65 7.00 3.57
C PHE A 630 12.63 5.92 3.91
N GLN A 631 12.71 4.79 3.21
CA GLN A 631 11.95 3.58 3.51
C GLN A 631 12.69 2.79 4.58
N MET A 632 12.01 2.51 5.69
CA MET A 632 12.53 1.77 6.83
C MET A 632 11.78 0.45 6.94
N SER A 633 12.46 -0.65 7.25
CA SER A 633 11.79 -1.96 7.39
C SER A 633 12.41 -2.87 8.43
N SER A 634 11.60 -3.81 8.94
CA SER A 634 11.97 -4.87 9.88
C SER A 634 11.22 -6.16 9.53
N LEU A 635 11.96 -7.26 9.36
CA LEU A 635 11.39 -8.57 9.04
C LEU A 635 10.87 -9.32 10.27
N ASP A 636 11.54 -9.20 11.41
CA ASP A 636 11.15 -9.92 12.62
C ASP A 636 10.10 -9.16 13.45
N GLY A 637 9.84 -7.89 13.12
CA GLY A 637 8.92 -7.01 13.84
C GLY A 637 9.38 -6.65 15.25
N VAL A 638 10.60 -7.04 15.64
CA VAL A 638 11.19 -6.83 16.97
C VAL A 638 12.39 -5.89 16.88
N ALA A 639 13.31 -6.16 15.96
CA ALA A 639 14.43 -5.28 15.67
C ALA A 639 13.92 -4.02 14.96
N GLN A 640 14.46 -2.87 15.37
CA GLN A 640 14.02 -1.56 14.87
C GLN A 640 15.17 -0.85 14.15
N PRO A 641 14.98 -0.40 12.89
CA PRO A 641 15.92 0.51 12.25
C PRO A 641 15.74 1.93 12.80
N TYR A 642 16.83 2.69 12.84
CA TYR A 642 16.80 4.10 13.23
C TYR A 642 17.48 4.97 12.18
N LEU A 643 16.82 6.04 11.72
CA LEU A 643 17.46 7.11 10.94
C LEU A 643 17.84 8.24 11.91
N LEU A 644 19.14 8.56 11.99
CA LEU A 644 19.67 9.57 12.92
C LEU A 644 19.77 10.95 12.27
N GLY A 645 20.00 11.01 10.97
CA GLY A 645 20.10 12.25 10.23
C GLY A 645 20.54 12.03 8.79
N PHE A 646 20.45 13.09 7.99
CA PHE A 646 20.93 13.08 6.61
C PHE A 646 21.40 14.47 6.15
N SER A 647 22.20 14.49 5.10
CA SER A 647 22.65 15.67 4.39
C SER A 647 22.50 15.50 2.89
N VAL A 648 22.18 16.60 2.21
CA VAL A 648 22.06 16.64 0.75
C VAL A 648 23.01 17.69 0.20
N THR A 649 23.70 17.34 -0.87
CA THR A 649 24.57 18.24 -1.61
C THR A 649 24.01 18.49 -3.01
N SER A 650 24.07 19.73 -3.46
CA SER A 650 23.70 20.12 -4.81
C SER A 650 24.59 21.25 -5.33
N LYS A 651 24.54 21.50 -6.64
CA LYS A 651 25.20 22.63 -7.29
C LYS A 651 24.19 23.45 -8.07
N CYS A 652 24.27 24.77 -7.94
CA CYS A 652 23.52 25.68 -8.79
C CYS A 652 24.18 25.76 -10.15
N LEU A 653 23.38 25.59 -11.20
CA LEU A 653 23.85 25.76 -12.56
C LEU A 653 23.52 27.20 -12.99
N THR A 654 24.55 27.95 -13.37
CA THR A 654 24.39 29.24 -14.02
C THR A 654 23.76 29.03 -15.40
N PRO A 655 23.00 30.00 -15.94
CA PRO A 655 22.48 29.90 -17.29
C PRO A 655 23.60 29.57 -18.27
N LEU A 656 23.39 28.54 -19.11
CA LEU A 656 24.18 28.38 -20.34
C LEU A 656 24.13 29.71 -21.08
N GLN A 657 25.30 30.32 -21.31
CA GLN A 657 25.45 31.46 -22.22
C GLN A 657 25.28 31.00 -23.68
#